data_AF-A0A9P0DTU0-F1
#
_entry.id   AF-A0A9P0DTU0-F1
#
_cell.length_a   1.000
_cell.length_b   1.000
_cell.length_c   1.000
_cell.angle_alpha   90.00
_cell.angle_beta   90.00
_cell.angle_gamma   90.00
#
_symmetry.space_group_name_H-M   'P 1'
#
loop_
_entity.id
_entity.type
_entity.pdbx_description
1 polymer ?
#
loop_
_entity_poly.entity_id
_entity_poly.type
_entity_poly.pdbx_seq_one_letter_code
_entity_poly.pdbx_strand_id
1 'polypeptide(L)'
;MENSKPKSEEKSVKHNGKAANTMLDHFSNITNSQENVRQKNSISLLKYLNDNYENSDELKYALGRIIRGLGSSTTSARTGFYSVLVTILNMNEHIMVNSVFEHVKKHLHTAGSNNKSENADICTGQILAYGALIKSNLWSRSSDDEQKQIVEGLMKPSKERSYLGLVAYQFLVHLFEKIDKKGMKRIFPIVKEEISKPWPEQNLDTLYLLCCIQNKYPELITKQGLSNTLGTEEVICSGSLERLCNVLMTFPRITSLQHSTYEIIINEVSESSLLPDFVRQLDSKLDIPNRNKQLLVTKLLTLILERIKDSSVIPELLTRNFIHQTLNYFKSLDRKNQDREFLQMIELFFNQLLTALKHEQVKSTTKIAVLKKLLFSPGTFIFEKITRSKIVQLITQSLDAVGVKDLAIVYKSVVEGEDRVDNKYSLNENWLNNDKLYAAHLLIKLLNHVAVKDQNDWKVQQLIFLMNLGLLKNDTGRQVGIELAASLKMAFFGSLDLKLSKLEDMHSILTRLIRHLDSEISSKNLEDILRDPITEENFEIWQKTTQIINKLTQKLEKKQKKTSLKSVFLTLFLHMGLQVFNDPKLASGSLSELFICYEKTKKSRKKSEDDTNIDNVNESSDPMWIEVVTDLFLNLLSHNSHLLRSIVKSVFGHLCQYMTPTTVQQLVSVLDPRNENNPLSKSGDQSSDDDEEEEDDADSSDAEEEDAGKGSDADMEEEEEIDETVNDKLRMALHQALATNGYQTDEESIDIDQISDTEGEKLDSALADAFKQFKPNRGRRKKQSKDQETLTHFRIRVLDLIEIYLNSEPSMLLTLEIMLPLLQAVEFSIRDEHQVPLLNRLKSTLRILTNLKKFQDTEGVNETVLRDLLNSLLEKGTKNTWIVQDMGIQIADCCIYVIRCSNYLTALEDTPKKTKKHLRKFLAQEIGRELETYFHQANCLTPFVLFVNVMKLNWDGVLKVVSLLLQYVFDEEVKPFKKNQALELLKLFYNNKRYLNNEPAKIKEELTADHECFSENVISLLKSLLNENNVKDRFISNLFDLLSAIKTCGLNIDNIQWIDISEHVREYRSTVSFSKDAKTAFNKLCARLGVSNIVKMKQKTNKLVVNENSGSEHAQINGKKKSKKGTKHEKLKLKKEAKAKRLQSLSQGLGLDFSTTNNVDIEEMNNYVDLDAADDEDHTVEKNVTNNERKKKKKSHFKKTIEEKETKEGHKRKNDENDSRSLFKKSKKI
;
A
#
# COMPACT_ATOMS: atom_id res chain seq x y z
N MET A 1 35.50 -77.80 -40.00
CA MET A 1 36.80 -77.71 -40.71
C MET A 1 37.10 -76.25 -41.01
N GLU A 2 38.40 -75.95 -41.07
CA GLU A 2 39.12 -74.89 -41.78
C GLU A 2 38.44 -73.72 -42.52
N ASN A 3 39.09 -72.56 -42.36
CA ASN A 3 39.56 -71.61 -43.39
C ASN A 3 38.60 -70.90 -44.39
N SER A 4 38.23 -69.68 -43.99
CA SER A 4 38.79 -68.41 -44.51
C SER A 4 39.09 -68.22 -46.02
N LYS A 5 38.53 -67.13 -46.60
CA LYS A 5 39.13 -66.13 -47.53
C LYS A 5 38.03 -65.24 -48.17
N PRO A 6 38.36 -64.08 -48.78
CA PRO A 6 39.46 -63.13 -48.54
C PRO A 6 38.93 -61.67 -48.33
N LYS A 7 39.80 -60.65 -48.43
CA LYS A 7 39.47 -59.21 -48.29
C LYS A 7 39.73 -58.41 -49.58
N SER A 8 38.87 -57.43 -49.88
CA SER A 8 39.15 -56.14 -50.55
C SER A 8 37.83 -55.34 -50.68
N GLU A 9 37.75 -54.01 -50.58
CA GLU A 9 38.69 -53.01 -50.04
C GLU A 9 37.96 -51.71 -49.58
N GLU A 10 38.73 -50.66 -49.25
CA GLU A 10 38.32 -49.25 -49.08
C GLU A 10 37.55 -48.79 -47.80
N LYS A 11 37.55 -47.45 -47.65
CA LYS A 11 37.28 -46.61 -46.45
C LYS A 11 36.47 -45.38 -46.93
N SER A 12 35.71 -44.61 -46.14
CA SER A 12 35.15 -44.75 -44.79
C SER A 12 34.32 -43.50 -44.43
N VAL A 13 33.14 -43.63 -43.80
CA VAL A 13 32.57 -42.60 -42.90
C VAL A 13 31.82 -43.27 -41.75
N LYS A 14 32.18 -42.98 -40.49
CA LYS A 14 31.50 -43.53 -39.30
C LYS A 14 30.31 -42.66 -38.87
N HIS A 15 29.11 -43.24 -38.77
CA HIS A 15 27.89 -42.48 -38.43
C HIS A 15 27.26 -42.87 -37.08
N ASN A 16 27.92 -42.53 -35.97
CA ASN A 16 27.57 -42.99 -34.61
C ASN A 16 26.10 -42.72 -34.19
N GLY A 17 25.47 -43.64 -33.47
CA GLY A 17 24.00 -43.72 -33.28
C GLY A 17 23.35 -42.67 -32.36
N LYS A 18 22.01 -42.64 -32.36
CA LYS A 18 21.20 -42.18 -31.20
C LYS A 18 21.12 -43.36 -30.21
N ALA A 19 20.97 -43.10 -28.91
CA ALA A 19 20.33 -44.10 -28.04
C ALA A 19 18.81 -44.05 -28.30
N ALA A 20 18.13 -45.18 -28.15
CA ALA A 20 16.69 -45.17 -27.91
C ALA A 20 16.46 -44.80 -26.44
N ASN A 21 15.43 -44.01 -26.14
CA ASN A 21 14.94 -43.93 -24.77
C ASN A 21 14.27 -45.27 -24.45
N THR A 22 14.65 -45.87 -23.33
CA THR A 22 14.02 -47.09 -22.83
C THR A 22 12.81 -46.73 -21.98
N MET A 23 11.86 -47.65 -21.87
CA MET A 23 10.70 -47.57 -20.98
C MET A 23 11.08 -47.24 -19.53
N LEU A 24 12.25 -47.69 -19.08
CA LEU A 24 12.83 -47.40 -17.76
C LEU A 24 13.19 -45.92 -17.53
N ASP A 25 13.55 -45.18 -18.58
CA ASP A 25 14.00 -43.78 -18.46
C ASP A 25 12.85 -42.82 -18.08
N HIS A 26 11.61 -43.20 -18.35
CA HIS A 26 10.44 -42.42 -17.92
C HIS A 26 10.06 -42.69 -16.45
N PHE A 27 10.36 -43.87 -15.92
CA PHE A 27 9.97 -44.28 -14.56
C PHE A 27 10.65 -43.48 -13.44
N SER A 28 11.85 -42.93 -13.66
CA SER A 28 12.50 -42.01 -12.71
C SER A 28 11.94 -40.59 -12.78
N ASN A 29 11.38 -40.20 -13.93
CA ASN A 29 10.92 -38.84 -14.18
C ASN A 29 9.45 -38.63 -13.79
N ILE A 30 8.62 -39.68 -13.75
CA ILE A 30 7.25 -39.60 -13.20
C ILE A 30 7.21 -39.40 -11.67
N THR A 31 8.32 -39.61 -10.97
CA THR A 31 8.42 -39.37 -9.51
C THR A 31 9.00 -38.00 -9.13
N ASN A 32 9.28 -37.14 -10.11
CA ASN A 32 9.90 -35.83 -9.90
C ASN A 32 9.00 -34.88 -9.06
N SER A 33 9.58 -33.94 -8.30
CA SER A 33 8.84 -32.92 -7.54
C SER A 33 8.13 -31.91 -8.45
N GLN A 34 8.71 -31.57 -9.60
CA GLN A 34 8.15 -30.64 -10.58
C GLN A 34 7.04 -31.29 -11.41
N GLU A 35 5.84 -30.70 -11.37
CA GLU A 35 4.65 -31.31 -11.99
C GLU A 35 4.75 -31.43 -13.52
N ASN A 36 5.21 -30.38 -14.18
CA ASN A 36 5.42 -30.36 -15.63
C ASN A 36 6.35 -31.49 -16.10
N VAL A 37 7.32 -31.90 -15.27
CA VAL A 37 8.23 -33.03 -15.53
C VAL A 37 7.50 -34.36 -15.36
N ARG A 38 6.69 -34.52 -14.30
CA ARG A 38 5.86 -35.73 -14.09
C ARG A 38 4.88 -35.94 -15.22
N GLN A 39 4.07 -34.93 -15.56
CA GLN A 39 3.02 -35.04 -16.58
C GLN A 39 3.60 -35.45 -17.95
N LYS A 40 4.64 -34.75 -18.41
CA LYS A 40 5.32 -35.01 -19.69
C LYS A 40 5.87 -36.43 -19.81
N ASN A 41 6.46 -36.96 -18.73
CA ASN A 41 6.99 -38.32 -18.71
C ASN A 41 5.90 -39.38 -18.51
N SER A 42 4.82 -39.05 -17.81
CA SER A 42 3.63 -39.91 -17.71
C SER A 42 3.01 -40.14 -19.08
N ILE A 43 2.81 -39.06 -19.86
CA ILE A 43 2.32 -39.13 -21.24
C ILE A 43 3.27 -39.94 -22.15
N SER A 44 4.58 -39.80 -21.95
CA SER A 44 5.59 -40.51 -22.75
C SER A 44 5.62 -42.01 -22.43
N LEU A 45 5.50 -42.39 -21.16
CA LEU A 45 5.37 -43.78 -20.71
C LEU A 45 4.06 -44.41 -21.19
N LEU A 46 2.94 -43.70 -21.07
CA LEU A 46 1.63 -44.14 -21.55
C LEU A 46 1.63 -44.38 -23.06
N LYS A 47 2.23 -43.49 -23.86
CA LYS A 47 2.39 -43.70 -25.30
C LYS A 47 3.24 -44.93 -25.59
N TYR A 48 4.40 -45.09 -24.95
CA TYR A 48 5.23 -46.29 -25.12
C TYR A 48 4.46 -47.59 -24.83
N LEU A 49 3.69 -47.64 -23.75
CA LEU A 49 2.93 -48.83 -23.35
C LEU A 49 1.69 -49.08 -24.21
N ASN A 50 1.12 -48.05 -24.81
CA ASN A 50 0.06 -48.15 -25.82
C ASN A 50 0.62 -48.67 -27.16
N ASP A 51 1.75 -48.10 -27.61
CA ASP A 51 2.38 -48.43 -28.89
C ASP A 51 3.01 -49.84 -28.92
N ASN A 52 3.21 -50.47 -27.75
CA ASN A 52 3.77 -51.82 -27.59
C ASN A 52 2.83 -52.77 -26.83
N TYR A 53 1.51 -52.53 -26.86
CA TYR A 53 0.50 -53.26 -26.06
C TYR A 53 0.49 -54.78 -26.24
N GLU A 54 0.94 -55.29 -27.40
CA GLU A 54 1.06 -56.73 -27.72
C GLU A 54 2.16 -57.44 -26.91
N ASN A 55 3.15 -56.69 -26.38
CA ASN A 55 4.21 -57.23 -25.55
C ASN A 55 3.73 -57.41 -24.09
N SER A 56 3.03 -58.53 -23.85
CA SER A 56 2.42 -58.84 -22.56
C SER A 56 3.41 -58.85 -21.38
N ASP A 57 4.67 -59.23 -21.59
CA ASP A 57 5.70 -59.24 -20.52
C ASP A 57 6.19 -57.83 -20.17
N GLU A 58 6.39 -56.94 -21.15
CA GLU A 58 6.71 -55.54 -20.86
C GLU A 58 5.53 -54.82 -20.20
N LEU A 59 4.28 -55.10 -20.61
CA LEU A 59 3.09 -54.55 -19.96
C LEU A 59 2.92 -55.08 -18.53
N LYS A 60 3.16 -56.38 -18.28
CA LYS A 60 3.11 -56.99 -16.94
C LYS A 60 4.25 -56.46 -16.04
N TYR A 61 5.44 -56.22 -16.59
CA TYR A 61 6.52 -55.53 -15.89
C TYR A 61 6.16 -54.06 -15.57
N ALA A 62 5.55 -53.34 -16.52
CA ALA A 62 5.08 -51.97 -16.33
C ALA A 62 4.09 -51.86 -15.18
N LEU A 63 3.02 -52.67 -15.22
CA LEU A 63 1.96 -52.66 -14.21
C LEU A 63 2.50 -53.01 -12.82
N GLY A 64 3.37 -54.03 -12.72
CA GLY A 64 4.04 -54.35 -11.46
C GLY A 64 4.89 -53.21 -10.90
N ARG A 65 5.60 -52.48 -11.76
CA ARG A 65 6.41 -51.32 -11.36
C ARG A 65 5.56 -50.10 -10.99
N ILE A 66 4.47 -49.84 -11.72
CA ILE A 66 3.51 -48.76 -11.44
C ILE A 66 2.81 -49.01 -10.10
N ILE A 67 2.25 -50.20 -9.90
CA ILE A 67 1.51 -50.57 -8.68
C ILE A 67 2.45 -50.56 -7.46
N ARG A 68 3.67 -51.09 -7.57
CA ARG A 68 4.68 -50.96 -6.50
C ARG A 68 4.98 -49.50 -6.14
N GLY A 69 4.99 -48.61 -7.14
CA GLY A 69 5.25 -47.18 -6.97
C GLY A 69 4.21 -46.43 -6.14
N LEU A 70 2.97 -46.96 -6.05
CA LEU A 70 1.92 -46.40 -5.19
C LEU A 70 2.25 -46.52 -3.69
N GLY A 71 3.08 -47.50 -3.32
CA GLY A 71 3.61 -47.69 -1.96
C GLY A 71 4.80 -46.78 -1.61
N SER A 72 5.03 -45.70 -2.37
CA SER A 72 6.09 -44.73 -2.06
C SER A 72 5.70 -43.84 -0.88
N SER A 73 6.68 -43.51 -0.04
CA SER A 73 6.55 -42.53 1.04
C SER A 73 6.39 -41.08 0.56
N THR A 74 6.74 -40.78 -0.71
CA THR A 74 6.63 -39.41 -1.25
C THR A 74 5.35 -39.22 -2.05
N THR A 75 4.59 -38.17 -1.73
CA THR A 75 3.32 -37.86 -2.41
C THR A 75 3.53 -37.57 -3.90
N SER A 76 4.61 -36.89 -4.29
CA SER A 76 4.94 -36.63 -5.71
C SER A 76 5.08 -37.91 -6.53
N ALA A 77 5.71 -38.96 -5.97
CA ALA A 77 5.81 -40.26 -6.61
C ALA A 77 4.43 -40.95 -6.67
N ARG A 78 3.70 -41.00 -5.55
CA ARG A 78 2.35 -41.59 -5.50
C ARG A 78 1.42 -40.97 -6.54
N THR A 79 1.39 -39.64 -6.65
CA THR A 79 0.60 -38.91 -7.64
C THR A 79 1.00 -39.28 -9.08
N GLY A 80 2.30 -39.34 -9.40
CA GLY A 80 2.77 -39.73 -10.73
C GLY A 80 2.38 -41.17 -11.09
N PHE A 81 2.64 -42.13 -10.21
CA PHE A 81 2.28 -43.54 -10.42
C PHE A 81 0.76 -43.76 -10.50
N TYR A 82 -0.02 -43.09 -9.64
CA TYR A 82 -1.48 -43.18 -9.64
C TYR A 82 -2.09 -42.63 -10.94
N SER A 83 -1.63 -41.47 -11.40
CA SER A 83 -2.09 -40.87 -12.67
C SER A 83 -1.78 -41.75 -13.88
N VAL A 84 -0.59 -42.37 -13.93
CA VAL A 84 -0.26 -43.37 -14.96
C VAL A 84 -1.17 -44.60 -14.85
N LEU A 85 -1.43 -45.11 -13.64
CA LEU A 85 -2.28 -46.29 -13.45
C LEU A 85 -3.72 -46.05 -13.91
N VAL A 86 -4.38 -45.00 -13.43
CA VAL A 86 -5.76 -44.68 -13.83
C VAL A 86 -5.86 -44.51 -15.36
N THR A 87 -4.85 -43.88 -15.98
CA THR A 87 -4.86 -43.64 -17.42
C THR A 87 -4.64 -44.93 -18.22
N ILE A 88 -3.69 -45.80 -17.85
CA ILE A 88 -3.47 -47.05 -18.60
C ILE A 88 -4.63 -48.05 -18.46
N LEU A 89 -5.28 -48.11 -17.28
CA LEU A 89 -6.50 -48.91 -17.05
C LEU A 89 -7.74 -48.34 -17.79
N ASN A 90 -7.67 -47.10 -18.28
CA ASN A 90 -8.70 -46.50 -19.14
C ASN A 90 -8.39 -46.66 -20.64
N MET A 91 -7.11 -46.74 -21.03
CA MET A 91 -6.68 -46.83 -22.42
C MET A 91 -6.61 -48.27 -22.95
N ASN A 92 -6.19 -49.24 -22.12
CA ASN A 92 -5.91 -50.60 -22.59
C ASN A 92 -6.97 -51.59 -22.07
N GLU A 93 -7.82 -52.04 -23.00
CA GLU A 93 -8.95 -52.93 -22.71
C GLU A 93 -8.54 -54.37 -22.31
N HIS A 94 -7.29 -54.78 -22.55
CA HIS A 94 -6.80 -56.12 -22.25
C HIS A 94 -6.37 -56.30 -20.78
N ILE A 95 -6.30 -55.22 -19.98
CA ILE A 95 -5.88 -55.30 -18.59
C ILE A 95 -7.04 -55.76 -17.70
N MET A 96 -7.09 -57.06 -17.43
CA MET A 96 -8.10 -57.66 -16.54
C MET A 96 -7.87 -57.31 -15.06
N VAL A 97 -8.94 -57.17 -14.29
CA VAL A 97 -8.90 -56.81 -12.85
C VAL A 97 -8.04 -57.77 -12.04
N ASN A 98 -8.12 -59.08 -12.32
CA ASN A 98 -7.28 -60.09 -11.66
C ASN A 98 -5.77 -59.86 -11.86
N SER A 99 -5.33 -59.25 -12.96
CA SER A 99 -3.92 -58.86 -13.16
C SER A 99 -3.50 -57.77 -12.16
N VAL A 100 -4.37 -56.78 -11.92
CA VAL A 100 -4.13 -55.76 -10.89
C VAL A 100 -4.14 -56.39 -9.49
N PHE A 101 -5.06 -57.32 -9.21
CA PHE A 101 -5.07 -58.07 -7.95
C PHE A 101 -3.79 -58.90 -7.74
N GLU A 102 -3.28 -59.60 -8.76
CA GLU A 102 -1.98 -60.29 -8.72
C GLU A 102 -0.86 -59.32 -8.34
N HIS A 103 -0.76 -58.17 -9.01
CA HIS A 103 0.30 -57.21 -8.77
C HIS A 103 0.20 -56.51 -7.40
N VAL A 104 -1.01 -56.20 -6.91
CA VAL A 104 -1.21 -55.69 -5.53
C VAL A 104 -0.76 -56.75 -4.52
N LYS A 105 -1.22 -58.00 -4.63
CA LYS A 105 -0.83 -59.11 -3.74
C LYS A 105 0.68 -59.38 -3.78
N LYS A 106 1.34 -59.21 -4.94
CA LYS A 106 2.77 -59.47 -5.15
C LYS A 106 3.71 -58.32 -4.76
N HIS A 107 3.26 -57.06 -4.85
CA HIS A 107 4.13 -55.89 -4.71
C HIS A 107 3.77 -54.94 -3.56
N LEU A 108 2.58 -55.07 -2.98
CA LEU A 108 2.08 -54.23 -1.90
C LEU A 108 1.61 -55.12 -0.73
N HIS A 109 2.45 -56.05 -0.28
CA HIS A 109 2.16 -56.91 0.87
C HIS A 109 2.77 -56.36 2.17
N THR A 110 1.94 -56.20 3.20
CA THR A 110 2.36 -55.79 4.55
C THR A 110 2.92 -56.99 5.33
N ALA A 111 4.18 -56.94 5.72
CA ALA A 111 4.81 -57.96 6.55
C ALA A 111 5.10 -57.46 7.98
N GLY A 112 5.12 -58.36 8.96
CA GLY A 112 5.45 -58.04 10.36
C GLY A 112 6.91 -57.62 10.58
N SER A 113 7.78 -57.84 9.59
CA SER A 113 9.17 -57.35 9.52
C SER A 113 9.28 -55.88 9.11
N ASN A 114 8.28 -55.35 8.40
CA ASN A 114 8.30 -53.99 7.86
C ASN A 114 8.06 -52.99 8.98
N ASN A 115 8.58 -51.77 8.83
CA ASN A 115 8.40 -50.75 9.86
C ASN A 115 6.98 -50.15 9.85
N LYS A 116 6.59 -49.48 10.96
CA LYS A 116 5.22 -48.95 11.16
C LYS A 116 4.80 -47.87 10.16
N SER A 117 5.75 -47.19 9.48
CA SER A 117 5.49 -46.21 8.42
C SER A 117 5.40 -46.89 7.06
N GLU A 118 6.35 -47.76 6.75
CA GLU A 118 6.40 -48.55 5.50
C GLU A 118 5.13 -49.39 5.31
N ASN A 119 4.61 -50.05 6.35
CA ASN A 119 3.32 -50.73 6.25
C ASN A 119 2.16 -49.75 6.00
N ALA A 120 2.21 -48.51 6.48
CA ALA A 120 1.18 -47.50 6.20
C ALA A 120 1.30 -46.91 4.78
N ASP A 121 2.52 -46.76 4.25
CA ASP A 121 2.75 -46.39 2.84
C ASP A 121 2.30 -47.52 1.90
N ILE A 122 2.54 -48.80 2.27
CA ILE A 122 2.00 -49.97 1.56
C ILE A 122 0.46 -49.97 1.59
N CYS A 123 -0.18 -49.75 2.75
CA CYS A 123 -1.64 -49.63 2.83
C CYS A 123 -2.18 -48.44 2.02
N THR A 124 -1.48 -47.31 2.00
CA THR A 124 -1.80 -46.17 1.10
C THR A 124 -1.72 -46.60 -0.36
N GLY A 125 -0.68 -47.36 -0.73
CA GLY A 125 -0.51 -47.91 -2.07
C GLY A 125 -1.62 -48.89 -2.47
N GLN A 126 -2.09 -49.74 -1.54
CA GLN A 126 -3.25 -50.62 -1.77
C GLN A 126 -4.52 -49.78 -2.01
N ILE A 127 -4.80 -48.81 -1.13
CA ILE A 127 -5.97 -47.90 -1.25
C ILE A 127 -5.95 -47.18 -2.60
N LEU A 128 -4.79 -46.68 -3.04
CA LEU A 128 -4.61 -46.07 -4.35
C LEU A 128 -4.78 -47.06 -5.52
N ALA A 129 -4.39 -48.32 -5.38
CA ALA A 129 -4.56 -49.33 -6.43
C ALA A 129 -6.04 -49.70 -6.63
N TYR A 130 -6.79 -49.94 -5.55
CA TYR A 130 -8.23 -50.21 -5.61
C TYR A 130 -9.04 -48.96 -5.97
N GLY A 131 -8.62 -47.78 -5.49
CA GLY A 131 -9.14 -46.48 -5.92
C GLY A 131 -8.93 -46.20 -7.41
N ALA A 132 -7.82 -46.67 -8.00
CA ALA A 132 -7.58 -46.57 -9.43
C ALA A 132 -8.52 -47.47 -10.24
N LEU A 133 -8.78 -48.70 -9.78
CA LEU A 133 -9.80 -49.58 -10.38
C LEU A 133 -11.19 -48.93 -10.37
N ILE A 134 -11.59 -48.34 -9.24
CA ILE A 134 -12.84 -47.57 -9.10
C ILE A 134 -12.89 -46.36 -10.04
N LYS A 135 -11.82 -45.57 -10.15
CA LYS A 135 -11.79 -44.39 -11.04
C LYS A 135 -11.74 -44.79 -12.52
N SER A 136 -11.16 -45.94 -12.86
CA SER A 136 -11.10 -46.47 -14.22
C SER A 136 -12.43 -46.96 -14.80
N ASN A 137 -12.40 -47.34 -16.08
CA ASN A 137 -13.45 -48.05 -16.80
C ASN A 137 -13.57 -49.54 -16.43
N LEU A 138 -12.55 -50.12 -15.77
CA LEU A 138 -12.54 -51.55 -15.42
C LEU A 138 -13.62 -51.90 -14.38
N TRP A 139 -14.01 -50.98 -13.50
CA TRP A 139 -15.13 -51.20 -12.57
C TRP A 139 -16.41 -51.65 -13.30
N SER A 140 -16.75 -50.97 -14.40
CA SER A 140 -17.95 -51.26 -15.20
C SER A 140 -17.83 -52.52 -16.05
N ARG A 141 -16.62 -53.09 -16.17
CA ARG A 141 -16.32 -54.37 -16.86
C ARG A 141 -16.06 -55.52 -15.88
N SER A 142 -16.01 -55.23 -14.57
CA SER A 142 -15.76 -56.19 -13.50
C SER A 142 -16.99 -57.07 -13.27
N SER A 143 -16.77 -58.35 -12.95
CA SER A 143 -17.84 -59.22 -12.47
C SER A 143 -18.36 -58.80 -11.08
N ASP A 144 -19.54 -59.30 -10.74
CA ASP A 144 -20.22 -59.12 -9.44
C ASP A 144 -19.35 -59.50 -8.22
N ASP A 145 -18.37 -60.39 -8.39
CA ASP A 145 -17.45 -60.81 -7.33
C ASP A 145 -16.19 -59.93 -7.29
N GLU A 146 -15.60 -59.63 -8.46
CA GLU A 146 -14.47 -58.68 -8.55
C GLU A 146 -14.84 -57.30 -8.01
N GLN A 147 -16.07 -56.83 -8.22
CA GLN A 147 -16.58 -55.59 -7.62
C GLN A 147 -16.58 -55.62 -6.08
N LYS A 148 -16.88 -56.77 -5.45
CA LYS A 148 -16.74 -56.93 -4.00
C LYS A 148 -15.27 -56.96 -3.60
N GLN A 149 -14.44 -57.73 -4.29
CA GLN A 149 -13.00 -57.83 -3.99
C GLN A 149 -12.28 -56.47 -4.12
N ILE A 150 -12.72 -55.58 -5.02
CA ILE A 150 -12.24 -54.19 -5.09
C ILE A 150 -12.59 -53.43 -3.81
N VAL A 151 -13.85 -53.51 -3.34
CA VAL A 151 -14.31 -52.79 -2.14
C VAL A 151 -13.70 -53.38 -0.87
N GLU A 152 -13.61 -54.70 -0.74
CA GLU A 152 -12.93 -55.38 0.37
C GLU A 152 -11.43 -55.05 0.41
N GLY A 153 -10.78 -55.04 -0.76
CA GLY A 153 -9.38 -54.66 -0.93
C GLY A 153 -9.09 -53.19 -0.62
N LEU A 154 -10.05 -52.29 -0.87
CA LEU A 154 -10.01 -50.89 -0.45
C LEU A 154 -10.24 -50.74 1.07
N MET A 155 -11.22 -51.46 1.61
CA MET A 155 -11.65 -51.31 3.00
C MET A 155 -10.67 -51.90 4.00
N LYS A 156 -10.06 -53.05 3.72
CA LYS A 156 -9.10 -53.70 4.64
C LYS A 156 -7.94 -52.77 5.08
N PRO A 157 -7.13 -52.19 4.16
CA PRO A 157 -6.06 -51.26 4.53
C PRO A 157 -6.56 -49.95 5.17
N SER A 158 -7.81 -49.54 4.92
CA SER A 158 -8.36 -48.32 5.53
C SER A 158 -8.44 -48.40 7.07
N LYS A 159 -8.60 -49.61 7.62
CA LYS A 159 -8.73 -49.85 9.07
C LYS A 159 -7.38 -49.89 9.83
N GLU A 160 -6.26 -50.01 9.13
CA GLU A 160 -4.91 -50.19 9.72
C GLU A 160 -4.37 -48.93 10.43
N ARG A 161 -4.86 -47.75 10.04
CA ARG A 161 -4.52 -46.44 10.61
C ARG A 161 -5.71 -45.48 10.47
N SER A 162 -6.01 -44.72 11.52
CA SER A 162 -7.13 -43.76 11.54
C SER A 162 -7.12 -42.74 10.39
N TYR A 163 -5.96 -42.31 9.90
CA TYR A 163 -5.85 -41.35 8.79
C TYR A 163 -5.95 -41.97 7.38
N LEU A 164 -6.09 -43.30 7.26
CA LEU A 164 -6.29 -43.98 5.97
C LEU A 164 -7.77 -44.15 5.62
N GLY A 165 -8.68 -44.01 6.60
CA GLY A 165 -10.14 -44.05 6.43
C GLY A 165 -10.61 -43.08 5.35
N LEU A 166 -10.43 -41.77 5.56
CA LEU A 166 -10.83 -40.71 4.63
C LEU A 166 -10.40 -40.97 3.17
N VAL A 167 -9.15 -41.40 2.94
CA VAL A 167 -8.64 -41.63 1.57
C VAL A 167 -9.39 -42.77 0.89
N ALA A 168 -9.68 -43.86 1.61
CA ALA A 168 -10.52 -44.93 1.11
C ALA A 168 -11.99 -44.49 0.93
N TYR A 169 -12.52 -43.72 1.87
CA TYR A 169 -13.93 -43.30 1.85
C TYR A 169 -14.21 -42.28 0.74
N GLN A 170 -13.25 -41.43 0.37
CA GLN A 170 -13.33 -40.58 -0.82
C GLN A 170 -13.46 -41.41 -2.12
N PHE A 171 -12.77 -42.56 -2.22
CA PHE A 171 -12.97 -43.48 -3.34
C PHE A 171 -14.34 -44.18 -3.28
N LEU A 172 -14.87 -44.50 -2.09
CA LEU A 172 -16.24 -45.02 -1.95
C LEU A 172 -17.31 -44.01 -2.33
N VAL A 173 -17.21 -42.75 -1.91
CA VAL A 173 -18.19 -41.71 -2.26
C VAL A 173 -18.19 -41.46 -3.77
N HIS A 174 -17.01 -41.45 -4.41
CA HIS A 174 -16.93 -41.42 -5.88
C HIS A 174 -17.47 -42.71 -6.54
N LEU A 175 -17.30 -43.88 -5.93
CA LEU A 175 -17.93 -45.12 -6.40
C LEU A 175 -19.46 -45.03 -6.33
N PHE A 176 -20.02 -44.41 -5.29
CA PHE A 176 -21.45 -44.18 -5.15
C PHE A 176 -22.04 -43.28 -6.26
N GLU A 177 -21.21 -42.58 -7.05
CA GLU A 177 -21.60 -41.84 -8.27
C GLU A 177 -21.69 -42.72 -9.51
N LYS A 178 -21.03 -43.89 -9.53
CA LYS A 178 -20.96 -44.80 -10.67
C LYS A 178 -21.92 -46.01 -10.61
N ILE A 179 -22.54 -46.27 -9.46
CA ILE A 179 -23.37 -47.47 -9.23
C ILE A 179 -24.85 -47.14 -9.05
N ASP A 180 -25.71 -48.12 -9.33
CA ASP A 180 -27.16 -48.04 -9.10
C ASP A 180 -27.55 -48.64 -7.73
N LYS A 181 -28.86 -48.64 -7.43
CA LYS A 181 -29.40 -49.24 -6.19
C LYS A 181 -29.12 -50.75 -6.07
N LYS A 182 -28.96 -51.49 -7.17
CA LYS A 182 -28.54 -52.92 -7.14
C LYS A 182 -27.06 -53.05 -6.80
N GLY A 183 -26.19 -52.29 -7.47
CA GLY A 183 -24.75 -52.22 -7.18
C GLY A 183 -24.49 -51.81 -5.73
N MET A 184 -25.20 -50.80 -5.21
CA MET A 184 -25.05 -50.39 -3.81
C MET A 184 -25.47 -51.50 -2.85
N LYS A 185 -26.62 -52.17 -3.07
CA LYS A 185 -27.06 -53.31 -2.23
C LYS A 185 -26.06 -54.48 -2.23
N ARG A 186 -25.28 -54.66 -3.30
CA ARG A 186 -24.22 -55.68 -3.39
C ARG A 186 -23.01 -55.39 -2.49
N ILE A 187 -22.57 -54.13 -2.44
CA ILE A 187 -21.37 -53.72 -1.68
C ILE A 187 -21.68 -53.23 -0.26
N PHE A 188 -22.93 -52.86 0.02
CA PHE A 188 -23.37 -52.36 1.32
C PHE A 188 -22.97 -53.25 2.51
N PRO A 189 -23.00 -54.61 2.47
CA PRO A 189 -22.56 -55.44 3.59
C PRO A 189 -21.11 -55.18 4.03
N ILE A 190 -20.21 -54.82 3.10
CA ILE A 190 -18.79 -54.57 3.38
C ILE A 190 -18.61 -53.21 4.09
N VAL A 191 -19.44 -52.22 3.72
CA VAL A 191 -19.39 -50.86 4.27
C VAL A 191 -20.23 -50.72 5.56
N LYS A 192 -21.26 -51.57 5.71
CA LYS A 192 -22.21 -51.54 6.83
C LYS A 192 -21.52 -51.56 8.19
N GLU A 193 -20.45 -52.34 8.34
CA GLU A 193 -19.67 -52.46 9.58
C GLU A 193 -19.14 -51.10 10.08
N GLU A 194 -18.64 -50.24 9.19
CA GLU A 194 -18.07 -48.94 9.57
C GLU A 194 -19.16 -47.91 9.93
N ILE A 195 -20.27 -47.90 9.18
CA ILE A 195 -21.36 -46.94 9.43
C ILE A 195 -22.31 -47.36 10.56
N SER A 196 -22.27 -48.63 10.99
CA SER A 196 -23.08 -49.17 12.11
C SER A 196 -22.42 -48.97 13.48
N LYS A 197 -21.30 -48.27 13.56
CA LYS A 197 -20.56 -48.04 14.82
C LYS A 197 -21.36 -47.19 15.82
N PRO A 198 -21.32 -47.50 17.13
CA PRO A 198 -21.92 -46.67 18.15
C PRO A 198 -21.15 -45.37 18.34
N TRP A 199 -21.78 -44.34 18.90
CA TRP A 199 -21.19 -43.01 19.08
C TRP A 199 -19.76 -42.95 19.66
N PRO A 200 -19.34 -43.79 20.63
CA PRO A 200 -17.95 -43.79 21.14
C PRO A 200 -16.89 -44.23 20.12
N GLU A 201 -17.29 -44.91 19.05
CA GLU A 201 -16.41 -45.39 17.97
C GLU A 201 -16.53 -44.54 16.69
N GLN A 202 -17.48 -43.61 16.64
CA GLN A 202 -17.69 -42.70 15.51
C GLN A 202 -16.63 -41.58 15.48
N ASN A 203 -16.19 -41.23 14.28
CA ASN A 203 -15.26 -40.14 14.00
C ASN A 203 -15.70 -39.37 12.73
N LEU A 204 -14.95 -38.33 12.34
CA LEU A 204 -15.28 -37.51 11.16
C LEU A 204 -15.42 -38.33 9.87
N ASP A 205 -14.55 -39.33 9.69
CA ASP A 205 -14.46 -40.17 8.49
C ASP A 205 -15.63 -41.17 8.43
N THR A 206 -15.96 -41.85 9.54
CA THR A 206 -17.09 -42.81 9.58
C THR A 206 -18.43 -42.09 9.48
N LEU A 207 -18.54 -40.91 10.09
CA LEU A 207 -19.72 -40.04 10.00
C LEU A 207 -19.90 -39.47 8.58
N TYR A 208 -18.80 -39.10 7.90
CA TYR A 208 -18.83 -38.73 6.47
C TYR A 208 -19.44 -39.84 5.62
N LEU A 209 -18.96 -41.08 5.80
CA LEU A 209 -19.42 -42.23 5.02
C LEU A 209 -20.90 -42.57 5.32
N LEU A 210 -21.32 -42.46 6.58
CA LEU A 210 -22.73 -42.61 6.99
C LEU A 210 -23.63 -41.56 6.30
N CYS A 211 -23.32 -40.26 6.43
CA CYS A 211 -24.15 -39.20 5.85
C CYS A 211 -24.15 -39.26 4.31
N CYS A 212 -23.03 -39.58 3.66
CA CYS A 212 -22.98 -39.77 2.20
C CYS A 212 -23.84 -40.94 1.71
N ILE A 213 -23.95 -42.04 2.48
CA ILE A 213 -24.86 -43.15 2.14
C ILE A 213 -26.32 -42.78 2.45
N GLN A 214 -26.60 -42.15 3.59
CA GLN A 214 -27.95 -41.70 3.97
C GLN A 214 -28.54 -40.73 2.93
N ASN A 215 -27.76 -39.74 2.48
CA ASN A 215 -28.22 -38.72 1.53
C ASN A 215 -28.47 -39.26 0.12
N LYS A 216 -27.91 -40.42 -0.24
CA LYS A 216 -28.00 -40.98 -1.61
C LYS A 216 -28.83 -42.27 -1.70
N TYR A 217 -28.83 -43.06 -0.64
CA TYR A 217 -29.51 -44.34 -0.53
C TYR A 217 -30.25 -44.45 0.82
N PRO A 218 -31.19 -43.52 1.12
CA PRO A 218 -31.86 -43.46 2.42
C PRO A 218 -32.61 -44.76 2.76
N GLU A 219 -33.05 -45.53 1.75
CA GLU A 219 -33.70 -46.83 2.00
C GLU A 219 -32.78 -47.90 2.62
N LEU A 220 -31.47 -47.70 2.66
CA LEU A 220 -30.50 -48.60 3.30
C LEU A 220 -30.25 -48.23 4.77
N ILE A 221 -30.51 -46.97 5.16
CA ILE A 221 -30.29 -46.44 6.50
C ILE A 221 -31.64 -46.31 7.22
N THR A 222 -32.20 -47.47 7.59
CA THR A 222 -33.51 -47.53 8.25
C THR A 222 -33.49 -46.95 9.67
N LYS A 223 -34.58 -46.30 10.09
CA LYS A 223 -34.77 -45.76 11.46
C LYS A 223 -34.50 -46.78 12.55
N GLN A 224 -34.97 -48.03 12.37
CA GLN A 224 -34.70 -49.13 13.31
C GLN A 224 -33.20 -49.51 13.33
N GLY A 225 -32.52 -49.43 12.20
CA GLY A 225 -31.07 -49.61 12.11
C GLY A 225 -30.31 -48.55 12.91
N LEU A 226 -30.63 -47.26 12.72
CA LEU A 226 -30.03 -46.16 13.48
C LEU A 226 -30.37 -46.23 14.97
N SER A 227 -31.60 -46.60 15.32
CA SER A 227 -32.01 -46.78 16.72
C SER A 227 -31.17 -47.86 17.42
N ASN A 228 -30.88 -48.97 16.72
CA ASN A 228 -30.04 -50.05 17.24
C ASN A 228 -28.54 -49.71 17.35
N THR A 229 -28.02 -48.74 16.58
CA THR A 229 -26.57 -48.43 16.53
C THR A 229 -26.21 -47.12 17.24
N LEU A 230 -26.96 -46.05 16.99
CA LEU A 230 -26.75 -44.70 17.52
C LEU A 230 -27.68 -44.37 18.71
N GLY A 231 -28.73 -45.16 18.93
CA GLY A 231 -29.75 -44.92 19.95
C GLY A 231 -30.81 -43.88 19.55
N THR A 232 -30.85 -43.46 18.28
CA THR A 232 -31.77 -42.44 17.74
C THR A 232 -32.30 -42.89 16.37
N GLU A 233 -33.52 -42.50 16.01
CA GLU A 233 -34.08 -42.85 14.69
C GLU A 233 -33.37 -42.14 13.52
N GLU A 234 -32.74 -41.00 13.80
CA GLU A 234 -32.11 -40.08 12.85
C GLU A 234 -30.71 -39.68 13.36
N VAL A 235 -29.79 -39.37 12.44
CA VAL A 235 -28.40 -39.01 12.77
C VAL A 235 -28.32 -37.61 13.40
N ILE A 236 -29.11 -36.66 12.89
CA ILE A 236 -29.22 -35.29 13.42
C ILE A 236 -30.61 -35.10 14.03
N CYS A 237 -30.73 -35.29 15.34
CA CYS A 237 -31.93 -35.02 16.12
C CYS A 237 -31.53 -34.51 17.51
N SER A 238 -32.48 -33.94 18.26
CA SER A 238 -32.22 -33.38 19.61
C SER A 238 -31.52 -34.37 20.56
N GLY A 239 -31.83 -35.67 20.46
CA GLY A 239 -31.19 -36.74 21.24
C GLY A 239 -29.76 -37.12 20.81
N SER A 240 -29.30 -36.70 19.62
CA SER A 240 -27.93 -36.96 19.12
C SER A 240 -27.03 -35.74 19.13
N LEU A 241 -27.55 -34.50 19.17
CA LEU A 241 -26.77 -33.25 19.01
C LEU A 241 -25.50 -33.17 19.87
N GLU A 242 -25.55 -33.55 21.16
CA GLU A 242 -24.35 -33.49 22.00
C GLU A 242 -23.26 -34.46 21.51
N ARG A 243 -23.65 -35.69 21.14
CA ARG A 243 -22.73 -36.72 20.66
C ARG A 243 -22.15 -36.35 19.29
N LEU A 244 -22.98 -35.78 18.43
CA LEU A 244 -22.58 -35.18 17.16
C LEU A 244 -21.53 -34.07 17.37
N CYS A 245 -21.80 -33.10 18.23
CA CYS A 245 -20.85 -32.02 18.56
C CYS A 245 -19.57 -32.55 19.22
N ASN A 246 -19.63 -33.61 20.05
CA ASN A 246 -18.44 -34.25 20.60
C ASN A 246 -17.56 -34.86 19.49
N VAL A 247 -18.14 -35.57 18.50
CA VAL A 247 -17.40 -36.09 17.34
C VAL A 247 -16.77 -34.96 16.52
N LEU A 248 -17.54 -33.90 16.21
CA LEU A 248 -17.04 -32.77 15.42
C LEU A 248 -15.89 -32.03 16.11
N MET A 249 -15.97 -31.85 17.43
CA MET A 249 -14.95 -31.15 18.23
C MET A 249 -13.73 -32.02 18.58
N THR A 250 -13.67 -33.27 18.09
CA THR A 250 -12.56 -34.21 18.29
C THR A 250 -11.87 -34.53 16.97
N PHE A 251 -10.96 -33.64 16.56
CA PHE A 251 -10.18 -33.78 15.33
C PHE A 251 -8.66 -33.80 15.62
N PRO A 252 -7.86 -34.64 14.93
CA PRO A 252 -6.47 -34.92 15.32
C PRO A 252 -5.45 -33.88 14.82
N ARG A 253 -5.77 -33.07 13.80
CA ARG A 253 -4.87 -32.10 13.16
C ARG A 253 -5.65 -30.90 12.62
N ILE A 254 -5.03 -29.72 12.55
CA ILE A 254 -5.65 -28.51 12.00
C ILE A 254 -6.08 -28.71 10.52
N THR A 255 -5.35 -29.53 9.75
CA THR A 255 -5.76 -29.91 8.38
C THR A 255 -7.12 -30.59 8.31
N SER A 256 -7.56 -31.26 9.38
CA SER A 256 -8.89 -31.86 9.48
C SER A 256 -10.02 -30.82 9.55
N LEU A 257 -9.75 -29.51 9.68
CA LEU A 257 -10.77 -28.45 9.54
C LEU A 257 -11.34 -28.37 8.10
N GLN A 258 -10.65 -28.94 7.11
CA GLN A 258 -11.10 -29.02 5.71
C GLN A 258 -12.02 -30.23 5.44
N HIS A 259 -12.43 -30.98 6.46
CA HIS A 259 -13.22 -32.21 6.28
C HIS A 259 -14.67 -31.93 5.83
N SER A 260 -15.11 -32.57 4.74
CA SER A 260 -16.43 -32.32 4.12
C SER A 260 -17.63 -32.64 5.00
N THR A 261 -17.47 -33.46 6.06
CA THR A 261 -18.51 -33.77 7.07
C THR A 261 -19.11 -32.50 7.67
N TYR A 262 -18.30 -31.46 7.91
CA TYR A 262 -18.78 -30.19 8.43
C TYR A 262 -19.79 -29.55 7.47
N GLU A 263 -19.51 -29.52 6.18
CA GLU A 263 -20.41 -28.91 5.19
C GLU A 263 -21.68 -29.73 4.98
N ILE A 264 -21.63 -31.06 5.11
CA ILE A 264 -22.81 -31.93 5.04
C ILE A 264 -23.73 -31.67 6.24
N ILE A 265 -23.18 -31.66 7.46
CA ILE A 265 -23.95 -31.43 8.69
C ILE A 265 -24.51 -30.00 8.73
N ILE A 266 -23.73 -29.00 8.33
CA ILE A 266 -24.18 -27.61 8.35
C ILE A 266 -25.24 -27.33 7.27
N ASN A 267 -25.26 -28.07 6.14
CA ASN A 267 -26.41 -28.04 5.21
C ASN A 267 -27.71 -28.54 5.88
N GLU A 268 -27.65 -29.65 6.60
CA GLU A 268 -28.83 -30.27 7.25
C GLU A 268 -29.30 -29.48 8.48
N VAL A 269 -28.38 -28.94 9.28
CA VAL A 269 -28.71 -28.18 10.50
C VAL A 269 -29.19 -26.76 10.19
N SER A 270 -28.64 -26.04 9.20
CA SER A 270 -28.91 -24.60 9.00
C SER A 270 -30.35 -24.28 8.56
N GLU A 271 -31.08 -25.27 8.03
CA GLU A 271 -32.49 -25.15 7.67
C GLU A 271 -33.45 -25.78 8.71
N SER A 272 -32.90 -26.32 9.80
CA SER A 272 -33.64 -27.03 10.85
C SER A 272 -33.96 -26.16 12.06
N SER A 273 -35.03 -26.50 12.78
CA SER A 273 -35.32 -25.93 14.11
C SER A 273 -34.32 -26.35 15.20
N LEU A 274 -33.34 -27.20 14.88
CA LEU A 274 -32.30 -27.65 15.82
C LEU A 274 -31.09 -26.71 15.86
N LEU A 275 -31.00 -25.72 14.95
CA LEU A 275 -29.87 -24.80 14.86
C LEU A 275 -29.52 -24.09 16.20
N PRO A 276 -30.48 -23.53 16.97
CA PRO A 276 -30.18 -22.90 18.27
C PRO A 276 -29.59 -23.87 19.30
N ASP A 277 -30.07 -25.11 19.33
CA ASP A 277 -29.60 -26.14 20.26
C ASP A 277 -28.23 -26.69 19.84
N PHE A 278 -27.99 -26.87 18.54
CA PHE A 278 -26.68 -27.24 17.99
C PHE A 278 -25.62 -26.18 18.30
N VAL A 279 -25.95 -24.90 18.10
CA VAL A 279 -25.08 -23.76 18.42
C VAL A 279 -24.79 -23.68 19.93
N ARG A 280 -25.79 -23.92 20.79
CA ARG A 280 -25.59 -24.02 22.25
C ARG A 280 -24.70 -25.21 22.64
N GLN A 281 -24.83 -26.35 21.95
CA GLN A 281 -23.97 -27.51 22.16
C GLN A 281 -22.53 -27.24 21.72
N LEU A 282 -22.28 -26.47 20.65
CA LEU A 282 -20.93 -26.01 20.30
C LEU A 282 -20.33 -25.06 21.36
N ASP A 283 -21.09 -24.06 21.84
CA ASP A 283 -20.62 -23.08 22.84
C ASP A 283 -20.24 -23.74 24.18
N SER A 284 -20.94 -24.81 24.56
CA SER A 284 -20.60 -25.60 25.75
C SER A 284 -19.19 -26.21 25.70
N LYS A 285 -18.65 -26.49 24.50
CA LYS A 285 -17.31 -27.06 24.32
C LYS A 285 -16.21 -25.99 24.29
N LEU A 286 -16.57 -24.70 24.41
CA LEU A 286 -15.68 -23.52 24.46
C LEU A 286 -15.52 -22.91 25.87
N ASP A 287 -16.12 -23.49 26.90
CA ASP A 287 -15.98 -23.00 28.29
C ASP A 287 -14.51 -22.95 28.76
N ILE A 288 -13.75 -24.00 28.42
CA ILE A 288 -12.29 -24.03 28.57
C ILE A 288 -11.63 -23.43 27.32
N PRO A 289 -10.73 -22.42 27.44
CA PRO A 289 -10.04 -21.82 26.30
C PRO A 289 -9.25 -22.85 25.48
N ASN A 290 -9.55 -22.96 24.17
CA ASN A 290 -8.83 -23.84 23.26
C ASN A 290 -8.84 -23.28 21.83
N ARG A 291 -7.65 -22.94 21.30
CA ARG A 291 -7.46 -22.31 19.98
C ARG A 291 -8.12 -23.10 18.86
N ASN A 292 -7.85 -24.40 18.80
CA ASN A 292 -8.29 -25.24 17.69
C ASN A 292 -9.81 -25.43 17.72
N LYS A 293 -10.40 -25.58 18.91
CA LYS A 293 -11.87 -25.57 19.08
C LYS A 293 -12.49 -24.22 18.68
N GLN A 294 -11.86 -23.11 19.06
CA GLN A 294 -12.32 -21.76 18.67
C GLN A 294 -12.27 -21.58 17.14
N LEU A 295 -11.19 -22.02 16.48
CA LEU A 295 -11.07 -22.04 15.02
C LEU A 295 -12.17 -22.88 14.35
N LEU A 296 -12.47 -24.07 14.88
CA LEU A 296 -13.53 -24.91 14.33
C LEU A 296 -14.90 -24.26 14.50
N VAL A 297 -15.26 -23.78 15.71
CA VAL A 297 -16.56 -23.12 15.92
C VAL A 297 -16.67 -21.86 15.06
N THR A 298 -15.59 -21.09 14.91
CA THR A 298 -15.53 -19.97 13.96
C THR A 298 -15.88 -20.43 12.54
N LYS A 299 -15.24 -21.49 12.01
CA LYS A 299 -15.57 -22.06 10.69
C LYS A 299 -17.03 -22.51 10.60
N LEU A 300 -17.54 -23.22 11.61
CA LEU A 300 -18.93 -23.73 11.60
C LEU A 300 -19.94 -22.58 11.60
N LEU A 301 -19.72 -21.53 12.39
CA LEU A 301 -20.58 -20.35 12.41
C LEU A 301 -20.50 -19.55 11.10
N THR A 302 -19.33 -19.47 10.45
CA THR A 302 -19.20 -18.91 9.08
C THR A 302 -20.04 -19.71 8.07
N LEU A 303 -19.89 -21.05 8.06
CA LEU A 303 -20.67 -21.93 7.16
C LEU A 303 -22.20 -21.86 7.42
N ILE A 304 -22.62 -21.59 8.66
CA ILE A 304 -24.03 -21.32 8.98
C ILE A 304 -24.45 -19.96 8.38
N LEU A 305 -23.66 -18.91 8.57
CA LEU A 305 -23.94 -17.56 8.02
C LEU A 305 -23.91 -17.51 6.47
N GLU A 306 -23.29 -18.49 5.80
CA GLU A 306 -23.38 -18.67 4.34
C GLU A 306 -24.73 -19.24 3.88
N ARG A 307 -25.48 -19.91 4.77
CA ARG A 307 -26.60 -20.80 4.41
C ARG A 307 -27.90 -20.49 5.16
N ILE A 308 -27.85 -19.59 6.14
CA ILE A 308 -28.98 -19.24 7.01
C ILE A 308 -30.08 -18.49 6.24
N LYS A 309 -31.28 -19.06 6.23
CA LYS A 309 -32.47 -18.46 5.58
C LYS A 309 -33.23 -17.52 6.51
N ASP A 310 -33.34 -17.86 7.80
CA ASP A 310 -33.95 -16.98 8.79
C ASP A 310 -32.91 -16.09 9.47
N SER A 311 -32.93 -14.80 9.12
CA SER A 311 -32.08 -13.79 9.74
C SER A 311 -32.31 -13.60 11.25
N SER A 312 -33.45 -14.02 11.82
CA SER A 312 -33.75 -13.78 13.23
C SER A 312 -32.81 -14.53 14.19
N VAL A 313 -32.21 -15.63 13.73
CA VAL A 313 -31.32 -16.51 14.52
C VAL A 313 -29.86 -16.00 14.50
N ILE A 314 -29.49 -15.05 13.63
CA ILE A 314 -28.12 -14.47 13.56
C ILE A 314 -27.57 -14.00 14.92
N PRO A 315 -28.34 -13.31 15.80
CA PRO A 315 -27.86 -12.90 17.12
C PRO A 315 -27.60 -14.06 18.09
N GLU A 316 -28.14 -15.25 17.83
CA GLU A 316 -27.92 -16.45 18.66
C GLU A 316 -26.56 -17.09 18.37
N LEU A 317 -26.04 -16.95 17.15
CA LEU A 317 -24.71 -17.40 16.73
C LEU A 317 -23.58 -16.70 17.52
N LEU A 318 -23.86 -15.52 18.07
CA LEU A 318 -22.96 -14.77 18.96
C LEU A 318 -23.19 -15.25 20.41
N THR A 319 -22.69 -16.44 20.70
CA THR A 319 -22.86 -17.15 21.97
C THR A 319 -21.90 -16.66 23.07
N ARG A 320 -22.15 -17.08 24.33
CA ARG A 320 -21.47 -16.48 25.49
C ARG A 320 -19.98 -16.81 25.49
N ASN A 321 -19.63 -18.08 25.32
CA ASN A 321 -18.24 -18.51 25.37
C ASN A 321 -17.51 -18.12 24.09
N PHE A 322 -18.12 -18.23 22.92
CA PHE A 322 -17.53 -17.81 21.64
C PHE A 322 -17.04 -16.36 21.65
N ILE A 323 -17.85 -15.40 22.10
CA ILE A 323 -17.43 -13.98 22.19
C ILE A 323 -16.37 -13.80 23.27
N HIS A 324 -16.55 -14.40 24.45
CA HIS A 324 -15.60 -14.29 25.56
C HIS A 324 -14.21 -14.83 25.19
N GLN A 325 -14.13 -16.03 24.60
CA GLN A 325 -12.87 -16.63 24.17
C GLN A 325 -12.25 -15.86 23.00
N THR A 326 -13.04 -15.39 22.03
CA THR A 326 -12.53 -14.50 20.96
C THR A 326 -11.82 -13.29 21.57
N LEU A 327 -12.49 -12.55 22.46
CA LEU A 327 -11.89 -11.38 23.12
C LEU A 327 -10.67 -11.73 24.00
N ASN A 328 -10.67 -12.89 24.67
CA ASN A 328 -9.51 -13.37 25.42
C ASN A 328 -8.32 -13.66 24.49
N TYR A 329 -8.55 -14.32 23.35
CA TYR A 329 -7.50 -14.59 22.35
C TYR A 329 -6.89 -13.28 21.82
N PHE A 330 -7.70 -12.33 21.37
CA PHE A 330 -7.20 -11.03 20.91
C PHE A 330 -6.42 -10.25 21.98
N LYS A 331 -6.80 -10.34 23.26
CA LYS A 331 -6.04 -9.76 24.38
C LYS A 331 -4.70 -10.46 24.64
N SER A 332 -4.55 -11.73 24.26
CA SER A 332 -3.35 -12.53 24.45
C SER A 332 -2.34 -12.50 23.28
N LEU A 333 -2.73 -11.93 22.14
CA LEU A 333 -1.87 -11.78 20.96
C LEU A 333 -0.88 -10.62 21.15
N ASP A 334 0.36 -10.95 21.50
CA ASP A 334 1.48 -10.00 21.46
C ASP A 334 1.72 -9.48 20.04
N ARG A 335 2.20 -8.24 19.91
CA ARG A 335 2.44 -7.56 18.62
C ARG A 335 3.36 -8.36 17.69
N LYS A 336 4.30 -9.14 18.25
CA LYS A 336 5.28 -9.93 17.49
C LYS A 336 4.77 -11.29 17.01
N ASN A 337 3.77 -11.86 17.67
CA ASN A 337 3.22 -13.19 17.35
C ASN A 337 1.80 -13.08 16.77
N GLN A 338 1.73 -12.72 15.49
CA GLN A 338 0.48 -12.74 14.73
C GLN A 338 0.07 -14.19 14.43
N ASP A 339 -0.94 -14.70 15.13
CA ASP A 339 -1.62 -15.94 14.78
C ASP A 339 -2.48 -15.73 13.52
N ARG A 340 -1.82 -15.74 12.35
CA ARG A 340 -2.43 -15.38 11.06
C ARG A 340 -3.62 -16.27 10.70
N GLU A 341 -3.58 -17.57 11.04
CA GLU A 341 -4.72 -18.48 10.84
C GLU A 341 -5.94 -18.03 11.66
N PHE A 342 -5.75 -17.67 12.93
CA PHE A 342 -6.83 -17.20 13.81
C PHE A 342 -7.39 -15.86 13.37
N LEU A 343 -6.52 -14.91 13.04
CA LEU A 343 -6.92 -13.58 12.55
C LEU A 343 -7.74 -13.70 11.26
N GLN A 344 -7.25 -14.47 10.28
CA GLN A 344 -7.94 -14.70 9.00
C GLN A 344 -9.29 -15.41 9.19
N MET A 345 -9.37 -16.42 10.06
CA MET A 345 -10.63 -17.14 10.32
C MET A 345 -11.69 -16.26 10.99
N ILE A 346 -11.30 -15.40 11.95
CA ILE A 346 -12.23 -14.44 12.57
C ILE A 346 -12.62 -13.33 11.58
N GLU A 347 -11.69 -12.87 10.73
CA GLU A 347 -11.99 -11.88 9.70
C GLU A 347 -12.99 -12.42 8.66
N LEU A 348 -12.82 -13.67 8.21
CA LEU A 348 -13.80 -14.36 7.36
C LEU A 348 -15.18 -14.45 8.03
N PHE A 349 -15.22 -14.78 9.33
CA PHE A 349 -16.47 -14.79 10.10
C PHE A 349 -17.12 -13.40 10.19
N PHE A 350 -16.36 -12.33 10.49
CA PHE A 350 -16.89 -10.96 10.54
C PHE A 350 -17.36 -10.47 9.16
N ASN A 351 -16.65 -10.80 8.09
CA ASN A 351 -17.05 -10.47 6.73
C ASN A 351 -18.34 -11.20 6.34
N GLN A 352 -18.48 -12.48 6.68
CA GLN A 352 -19.70 -13.23 6.39
C GLN A 352 -20.89 -12.80 7.27
N LEU A 353 -20.66 -12.42 8.53
CA LEU A 353 -21.66 -11.79 9.39
C LEU A 353 -22.16 -10.46 8.80
N LEU A 354 -21.26 -9.65 8.23
CA LEU A 354 -21.64 -8.42 7.51
C LEU A 354 -22.43 -8.72 6.24
N THR A 355 -22.05 -9.74 5.46
CA THR A 355 -22.78 -10.16 4.26
C THR A 355 -24.21 -10.60 4.62
N ALA A 356 -24.37 -11.46 5.63
CA ALA A 356 -25.67 -11.90 6.12
C ALA A 356 -26.54 -10.71 6.60
N LEU A 357 -25.97 -9.77 7.37
CA LEU A 357 -26.70 -8.61 7.89
C LEU A 357 -27.00 -7.52 6.84
N LYS A 358 -26.30 -7.48 5.70
CA LYS A 358 -26.54 -6.52 4.62
C LYS A 358 -27.76 -6.85 3.76
N HIS A 359 -28.25 -8.09 3.78
CA HIS A 359 -29.39 -8.52 2.98
C HIS A 359 -30.66 -7.72 3.33
N GLU A 360 -31.43 -7.29 2.33
CA GLU A 360 -32.51 -6.28 2.50
C GLU A 360 -33.62 -6.72 3.48
N GLN A 361 -33.85 -8.03 3.61
CA GLN A 361 -34.83 -8.62 4.51
C GLN A 361 -34.44 -8.51 6.00
N VAL A 362 -33.20 -8.13 6.33
CA VAL A 362 -32.69 -8.07 7.70
C VAL A 362 -33.11 -6.77 8.41
N LYS A 363 -34.13 -6.90 9.25
CA LYS A 363 -34.67 -5.83 10.11
C LYS A 363 -33.58 -5.24 11.01
N SER A 364 -33.66 -3.93 11.25
CA SER A 364 -32.75 -3.22 12.18
C SER A 364 -32.81 -3.75 13.61
N THR A 365 -33.93 -4.33 14.05
CA THR A 365 -34.03 -5.04 15.34
C THR A 365 -33.00 -6.17 15.47
N THR A 366 -32.78 -6.94 14.39
CA THR A 366 -31.78 -8.02 14.33
C THR A 366 -30.36 -7.46 14.36
N LYS A 367 -30.10 -6.38 13.60
CA LYS A 367 -28.81 -5.68 13.58
C LYS A 367 -28.46 -5.11 14.97
N ILE A 368 -29.44 -4.54 15.68
CA ILE A 368 -29.29 -4.05 17.06
C ILE A 368 -29.07 -5.20 18.04
N ALA A 369 -29.76 -6.33 17.89
CA ALA A 369 -29.52 -7.52 18.71
C ALA A 369 -28.07 -8.05 18.55
N VAL A 370 -27.53 -8.06 17.33
CA VAL A 370 -26.10 -8.34 17.08
C VAL A 370 -25.19 -7.30 17.74
N LEU A 371 -25.46 -6.00 17.56
CA LEU A 371 -24.66 -4.94 18.20
C LEU A 371 -24.66 -5.08 19.74
N LYS A 372 -25.79 -5.45 20.35
CA LYS A 372 -25.86 -5.75 21.79
C LYS A 372 -24.96 -6.92 22.18
N LYS A 373 -24.91 -8.01 21.41
CA LYS A 373 -24.01 -9.16 21.66
C LYS A 373 -22.52 -8.83 21.57
N LEU A 374 -22.14 -7.82 20.78
CA LEU A 374 -20.75 -7.38 20.62
C LEU A 374 -20.32 -6.34 21.67
N LEU A 375 -21.24 -5.46 22.09
CA LEU A 375 -20.95 -4.32 22.98
C LEU A 375 -21.25 -4.59 24.47
N PHE A 376 -22.22 -5.44 24.78
CA PHE A 376 -22.63 -5.78 26.14
C PHE A 376 -22.15 -7.20 26.49
N SER A 377 -21.89 -7.46 27.78
CA SER A 377 -21.38 -8.74 28.31
C SER A 377 -22.02 -9.98 27.64
N PRO A 378 -21.23 -10.91 27.06
CA PRO A 378 -19.77 -11.09 27.17
C PRO A 378 -18.90 -10.12 26.35
N GLY A 379 -19.52 -9.30 25.51
CA GLY A 379 -18.89 -8.24 24.72
C GLY A 379 -18.44 -7.04 25.56
N THR A 380 -18.01 -5.98 24.88
CA THR A 380 -17.54 -4.74 25.53
C THR A 380 -17.56 -3.55 24.57
N PHE A 381 -17.78 -2.34 25.09
CA PHE A 381 -17.73 -1.11 24.28
C PHE A 381 -16.41 -0.91 23.52
N ILE A 382 -15.29 -1.47 24.01
CA ILE A 382 -13.99 -1.43 23.31
C ILE A 382 -13.72 -2.63 22.38
N PHE A 383 -14.76 -3.34 21.92
CA PHE A 383 -14.67 -4.54 21.07
C PHE A 383 -13.76 -4.33 19.84
N GLU A 384 -13.95 -3.24 19.12
CA GLU A 384 -13.16 -2.90 17.92
C GLU A 384 -11.69 -2.60 18.25
N LYS A 385 -11.41 -1.98 19.41
CA LYS A 385 -10.02 -1.71 19.86
C LYS A 385 -9.28 -3.00 20.22
N ILE A 386 -9.99 -4.01 20.73
CA ILE A 386 -9.42 -5.32 21.05
C ILE A 386 -9.23 -6.16 19.78
N THR A 387 -10.28 -6.27 18.96
CA THR A 387 -10.28 -7.13 17.75
C THR A 387 -9.58 -6.51 16.54
N ARG A 388 -9.24 -5.22 16.60
CA ARG A 388 -8.72 -4.39 15.49
C ARG A 388 -9.62 -4.39 14.24
N SER A 389 -10.90 -4.70 14.43
CA SER A 389 -11.92 -4.77 13.36
C SER A 389 -12.79 -3.50 13.30
N LYS A 390 -13.59 -3.37 12.24
CA LYS A 390 -14.59 -2.28 12.06
C LYS A 390 -16.03 -2.82 12.07
N ILE A 391 -16.26 -3.97 12.73
CA ILE A 391 -17.52 -4.72 12.67
C ILE A 391 -18.71 -3.95 13.27
N VAL A 392 -18.53 -3.26 14.39
CA VAL A 392 -19.58 -2.46 15.04
C VAL A 392 -19.90 -1.24 14.19
N GLN A 393 -18.87 -0.55 13.66
CA GLN A 393 -19.05 0.59 12.75
C GLN A 393 -19.80 0.17 11.48
N LEU A 394 -19.40 -0.92 10.82
CA LEU A 394 -19.98 -1.36 9.55
C LEU A 394 -21.42 -1.89 9.71
N ILE A 395 -21.73 -2.58 10.82
CA ILE A 395 -23.13 -2.95 11.13
C ILE A 395 -23.96 -1.70 11.42
N THR A 396 -23.44 -0.74 12.21
CA THR A 396 -24.12 0.53 12.50
C THR A 396 -24.41 1.33 11.23
N GLN A 397 -23.48 1.34 10.26
CA GLN A 397 -23.66 1.97 8.95
C GLN A 397 -24.78 1.33 8.10
N SER A 398 -25.21 0.10 8.41
CA SER A 398 -26.28 -0.64 7.70
C SER A 398 -27.69 -0.47 8.31
N LEU A 399 -27.84 0.39 9.32
CA LEU A 399 -29.12 0.68 9.98
C LEU A 399 -29.96 1.70 9.19
N ASP A 400 -31.27 1.50 9.23
CA ASP A 400 -32.26 2.47 8.76
C ASP A 400 -32.52 3.57 9.80
N ALA A 401 -33.36 4.55 9.45
CA ALA A 401 -33.64 5.70 10.30
C ALA A 401 -34.40 5.36 11.60
N VAL A 402 -35.07 4.20 11.67
CA VAL A 402 -35.68 3.69 12.90
C VAL A 402 -34.60 3.03 13.76
N GLY A 403 -33.81 2.12 13.18
CA GLY A 403 -32.72 1.43 13.88
C GLY A 403 -31.67 2.37 14.49
N VAL A 404 -31.37 3.49 13.84
CA VAL A 404 -30.48 4.53 14.42
C VAL A 404 -31.08 5.15 15.69
N LYS A 405 -32.40 5.31 15.77
CA LYS A 405 -33.07 5.85 16.97
C LYS A 405 -33.14 4.82 18.09
N ASP A 406 -33.50 3.58 17.76
CA ASP A 406 -33.56 2.48 18.72
C ASP A 406 -32.17 2.21 19.34
N LEU A 407 -31.11 2.27 18.54
CA LEU A 407 -29.73 2.17 19.02
C LEU A 407 -29.30 3.39 19.85
N ALA A 408 -29.78 4.59 19.52
CA ALA A 408 -29.54 5.79 20.34
C ALA A 408 -30.21 5.70 21.72
N ILE A 409 -31.40 5.11 21.82
CA ILE A 409 -32.04 4.81 23.12
C ILE A 409 -31.17 3.85 23.95
N VAL A 410 -30.61 2.81 23.32
CA VAL A 410 -29.69 1.85 23.97
C VAL A 410 -28.39 2.51 24.44
N TYR A 411 -27.89 3.54 23.76
CA TYR A 411 -26.74 4.32 24.27
C TYR A 411 -27.14 5.31 25.37
N LYS A 412 -28.35 5.85 25.35
CA LYS A 412 -28.87 6.73 26.42
C LYS A 412 -29.04 6.00 27.75
N SER A 413 -29.69 4.82 27.75
CA SER A 413 -29.89 4.03 28.98
C SER A 413 -28.58 3.66 29.68
N VAL A 414 -27.50 3.45 28.92
CA VAL A 414 -26.14 3.26 29.45
C VAL A 414 -25.57 4.55 30.05
N VAL A 415 -25.63 5.69 29.34
CA VAL A 415 -25.17 7.00 29.84
C VAL A 415 -25.88 7.37 31.15
N GLU A 416 -27.20 7.22 31.19
CA GLU A 416 -28.03 7.48 32.38
C GLU A 416 -27.77 6.43 33.47
N GLY A 417 -27.51 5.19 33.08
CA GLY A 417 -27.32 4.05 33.99
C GLY A 417 -28.65 3.43 34.45
N GLU A 418 -29.62 3.34 33.55
CA GLU A 418 -30.91 2.68 33.81
C GLU A 418 -30.76 1.16 33.79
N ASP A 419 -30.06 0.64 32.78
CA ASP A 419 -29.68 -0.76 32.68
C ASP A 419 -28.48 -1.05 33.61
N ARG A 420 -28.47 -2.23 34.24
CA ARG A 420 -27.31 -2.71 35.03
C ARG A 420 -26.42 -3.66 34.21
N VAL A 421 -25.19 -3.85 34.66
CA VAL A 421 -24.18 -4.71 34.02
C VAL A 421 -24.14 -6.08 34.70
N ASP A 422 -24.33 -7.14 33.92
CA ASP A 422 -24.08 -8.53 34.36
C ASP A 422 -22.75 -9.04 33.81
N ASN A 423 -21.73 -9.10 34.66
CA ASN A 423 -20.37 -9.51 34.33
C ASN A 423 -20.15 -11.02 34.67
N LYS A 424 -18.96 -11.56 34.37
CA LYS A 424 -18.62 -12.97 34.67
C LYS A 424 -18.47 -13.25 36.17
N TYR A 425 -18.17 -12.22 36.97
CA TYR A 425 -17.84 -12.32 38.40
C TYR A 425 -18.85 -11.63 39.33
N SER A 426 -19.78 -10.87 38.77
CA SER A 426 -20.69 -9.98 39.48
C SER A 426 -21.93 -9.72 38.64
N LEU A 427 -23.09 -9.72 39.29
CA LEU A 427 -24.39 -9.43 38.66
C LEU A 427 -24.88 -8.07 39.14
N ASN A 428 -25.64 -7.36 38.31
CA ASN A 428 -26.27 -6.07 38.64
C ASN A 428 -25.31 -4.95 39.09
N GLU A 429 -24.14 -4.83 38.46
CA GLU A 429 -23.20 -3.71 38.64
C GLU A 429 -23.66 -2.41 37.94
N ASN A 430 -23.10 -1.27 38.36
CA ASN A 430 -23.30 0.03 37.70
C ASN A 430 -22.27 0.21 36.56
N TRP A 431 -22.67 0.87 35.46
CA TRP A 431 -21.76 1.26 34.39
C TRP A 431 -20.64 2.19 34.86
N LEU A 432 -19.40 1.92 34.44
CA LEU A 432 -18.25 2.76 34.72
C LEU A 432 -18.36 4.10 33.95
N ASN A 433 -17.79 5.17 34.49
CA ASN A 433 -17.74 6.48 33.82
C ASN A 433 -17.14 6.41 32.41
N ASN A 434 -16.16 5.52 32.18
CA ASN A 434 -15.55 5.29 30.88
C ASN A 434 -16.52 4.66 29.86
N ASP A 435 -17.34 3.68 30.27
CA ASP A 435 -18.35 3.07 29.40
C ASP A 435 -19.48 4.06 29.09
N LYS A 436 -19.90 4.84 30.08
CA LYS A 436 -20.87 5.93 29.92
C LYS A 436 -20.37 6.97 28.91
N LEU A 437 -19.13 7.44 29.05
CA LEU A 437 -18.51 8.38 28.12
C LEU A 437 -18.34 7.77 26.71
N TYR A 438 -18.01 6.47 26.60
CA TYR A 438 -17.93 5.80 25.31
C TYR A 438 -19.29 5.67 24.63
N ALA A 439 -20.35 5.32 25.37
CA ALA A 439 -21.72 5.31 24.88
C ALA A 439 -22.18 6.70 24.41
N ALA A 440 -21.82 7.78 25.12
CA ALA A 440 -22.05 9.15 24.66
C ALA A 440 -21.30 9.46 23.34
N HIS A 441 -20.05 9.03 23.19
CA HIS A 441 -19.32 9.16 21.92
C HIS A 441 -19.94 8.33 20.78
N LEU A 442 -20.51 7.15 21.05
CA LEU A 442 -21.26 6.38 20.05
C LEU A 442 -22.57 7.08 19.67
N LEU A 443 -23.30 7.65 20.63
CA LEU A 443 -24.49 8.47 20.38
C LEU A 443 -24.16 9.68 19.49
N ILE A 444 -23.03 10.37 19.73
CA ILE A 444 -22.56 11.49 18.90
C ILE A 444 -22.23 11.03 17.46
N LYS A 445 -21.65 9.84 17.27
CA LYS A 445 -21.44 9.26 15.93
C LYS A 445 -22.75 9.04 15.19
N LEU A 446 -23.83 8.63 15.87
CA LEU A 446 -25.16 8.46 15.25
C LEU A 446 -25.77 9.76 14.73
N LEU A 447 -25.44 10.93 15.29
CA LEU A 447 -25.95 12.23 14.83
C LEU A 447 -25.49 12.59 13.40
N ASN A 448 -24.38 11.99 12.97
CA ASN A 448 -23.79 12.14 11.64
C ASN A 448 -24.09 10.94 10.72
N HIS A 449 -25.01 10.04 11.10
CA HIS A 449 -25.38 8.88 10.28
C HIS A 449 -26.31 9.29 9.11
N VAL A 450 -26.07 8.69 7.94
CA VAL A 450 -26.73 9.07 6.67
C VAL A 450 -28.26 8.93 6.75
N ALA A 451 -28.78 7.89 7.42
CA ALA A 451 -30.22 7.64 7.51
C ALA A 451 -30.98 8.69 8.36
N VAL A 452 -30.28 9.49 9.17
CA VAL A 452 -30.87 10.58 9.98
C VAL A 452 -30.38 11.97 9.55
N LYS A 453 -29.78 12.08 8.36
CA LYS A 453 -29.19 13.31 7.82
C LYS A 453 -30.14 14.51 7.89
N ASP A 454 -31.41 14.34 7.55
CA ASP A 454 -32.39 15.44 7.50
C ASP A 454 -33.26 15.54 8.77
N GLN A 455 -33.04 14.67 9.77
CA GLN A 455 -33.88 14.54 10.97
C GLN A 455 -33.45 15.49 12.09
N ASN A 456 -33.46 16.79 11.80
CA ASN A 456 -32.88 17.82 12.65
C ASN A 456 -33.60 17.97 14.02
N ASP A 457 -34.91 17.73 14.11
CA ASP A 457 -35.63 17.66 15.39
C ASP A 457 -35.07 16.60 16.34
N TRP A 458 -34.82 15.40 15.81
CA TRP A 458 -34.27 14.29 16.60
C TRP A 458 -32.83 14.59 17.02
N LYS A 459 -32.00 15.22 16.16
CA LYS A 459 -30.66 15.67 16.56
C LYS A 459 -30.70 16.67 17.71
N VAL A 460 -31.60 17.67 17.66
CA VAL A 460 -31.80 18.63 18.77
C VAL A 460 -32.13 17.90 20.08
N GLN A 461 -33.01 16.90 20.06
CA GLN A 461 -33.33 16.09 21.25
C GLN A 461 -32.13 15.27 21.80
N GLN A 462 -31.16 14.90 20.96
CA GLN A 462 -29.96 14.20 21.43
C GLN A 462 -28.91 15.19 21.97
N LEU A 463 -28.80 16.35 21.34
CA LEU A 463 -27.91 17.43 21.77
C LEU A 463 -28.36 18.09 23.08
N ILE A 464 -29.66 18.36 23.27
CA ILE A 464 -30.21 18.83 24.55
C ILE A 464 -29.92 17.83 25.67
N PHE A 465 -30.08 16.53 25.41
CA PHE A 465 -29.74 15.49 26.38
C PHE A 465 -28.27 15.55 26.82
N LEU A 466 -27.33 15.66 25.87
CA LEU A 466 -25.90 15.81 26.19
C LEU A 466 -25.59 17.15 26.88
N MET A 467 -26.24 18.23 26.45
CA MET A 467 -26.11 19.58 27.03
C MET A 467 -26.54 19.60 28.48
N ASN A 468 -27.68 18.99 28.81
CA ASN A 468 -28.22 18.99 30.17
C ASN A 468 -27.32 18.16 31.10
N LEU A 469 -26.83 16.99 30.66
CA LEU A 469 -25.90 16.18 31.45
C LEU A 469 -24.53 16.86 31.67
N GLY A 470 -24.06 17.66 30.70
CA GLY A 470 -22.76 18.34 30.76
C GLY A 470 -22.77 19.70 31.45
N LEU A 471 -23.86 20.49 31.32
CA LEU A 471 -23.95 21.87 31.81
C LEU A 471 -24.87 22.05 33.01
N LEU A 472 -25.94 21.24 33.14
CA LEU A 472 -27.01 21.48 34.12
C LEU A 472 -26.94 20.51 35.31
N LYS A 473 -27.27 21.02 36.49
CA LYS A 473 -27.55 20.25 37.70
C LYS A 473 -28.97 19.69 37.58
N ASN A 474 -29.10 18.36 37.49
CA ASN A 474 -30.39 17.70 37.31
C ASN A 474 -31.09 17.49 38.68
N ASP A 475 -32.27 18.10 38.86
CA ASP A 475 -33.18 17.81 39.99
C ASP A 475 -33.74 16.36 39.97
N THR A 476 -33.60 15.64 38.85
CA THR A 476 -34.21 14.31 38.62
C THR A 476 -33.55 13.15 39.40
N GLY A 477 -32.92 13.42 40.55
CA GLY A 477 -32.41 12.44 41.51
C GLY A 477 -31.22 11.58 41.06
N ARG A 478 -30.76 11.69 39.80
CA ARG A 478 -29.64 10.92 39.24
C ARG A 478 -28.40 11.80 39.08
N GLN A 479 -27.57 11.86 40.11
CA GLN A 479 -26.37 12.69 40.13
C GLN A 479 -25.26 12.14 39.22
N VAL A 480 -25.04 12.78 38.08
CA VAL A 480 -23.79 12.62 37.29
C VAL A 480 -22.65 13.28 38.05
N GLY A 481 -21.65 12.50 38.44
CA GLY A 481 -20.44 12.98 39.14
C GLY A 481 -19.60 13.94 38.30
N ILE A 482 -18.81 14.79 38.98
CA ILE A 482 -18.13 15.96 38.39
C ILE A 482 -17.26 15.59 37.19
N GLU A 483 -16.41 14.57 37.30
CA GLU A 483 -15.51 14.11 36.23
C GLU A 483 -16.25 13.69 34.95
N LEU A 484 -17.36 12.94 35.12
CA LEU A 484 -18.17 12.47 34.00
C LEU A 484 -18.97 13.64 33.39
N ALA A 485 -19.46 14.57 34.21
CA ALA A 485 -20.14 15.77 33.72
C ALA A 485 -19.19 16.66 32.90
N ALA A 486 -17.96 16.92 33.37
CA ALA A 486 -16.94 17.64 32.62
C ALA A 486 -16.57 16.92 31.30
N SER A 487 -16.50 15.59 31.33
CA SER A 487 -16.26 14.77 30.12
C SER A 487 -17.43 14.85 29.13
N LEU A 488 -18.68 14.82 29.61
CA LEU A 488 -19.89 14.96 28.80
C LEU A 488 -20.09 16.38 28.27
N LYS A 489 -19.66 17.42 29.00
CA LYS A 489 -19.57 18.81 28.54
C LYS A 489 -18.64 18.90 27.32
N MET A 490 -17.43 18.35 27.41
CA MET A 490 -16.50 18.33 26.28
C MET A 490 -17.05 17.53 25.09
N ALA A 491 -17.73 16.40 25.35
CA ALA A 491 -18.40 15.61 24.32
C ALA A 491 -19.55 16.39 23.64
N PHE A 492 -20.36 17.14 24.41
CA PHE A 492 -21.40 18.02 23.89
C PHE A 492 -20.81 19.11 22.97
N PHE A 493 -19.80 19.85 23.41
CA PHE A 493 -19.18 20.88 22.55
C PHE A 493 -18.51 20.27 21.31
N GLY A 494 -17.85 19.11 21.43
CA GLY A 494 -17.36 18.36 20.26
C GLY A 494 -18.47 17.94 19.30
N SER A 495 -19.67 17.64 19.80
CA SER A 495 -20.83 17.25 18.98
C SER A 495 -21.50 18.39 18.22
N LEU A 496 -21.16 19.66 18.48
CA LEU A 496 -21.67 20.80 17.72
C LEU A 496 -21.09 20.88 16.29
N ASP A 497 -20.00 20.17 16.02
CA ASP A 497 -19.39 20.02 14.68
C ASP A 497 -20.14 18.97 13.83
N LEU A 498 -21.46 19.19 13.66
CA LEU A 498 -22.33 18.33 12.87
C LEU A 498 -22.10 18.53 11.36
N LYS A 499 -22.02 17.42 10.61
CA LYS A 499 -21.87 17.42 9.15
C LYS A 499 -23.21 17.68 8.46
N LEU A 500 -23.69 18.91 8.58
CA LEU A 500 -24.95 19.39 8.02
C LEU A 500 -24.76 19.88 6.58
N SER A 501 -25.71 19.56 5.69
CA SER A 501 -25.62 19.93 4.27
C SER A 501 -26.11 21.36 3.95
N LYS A 502 -26.67 22.08 4.91
CA LYS A 502 -27.10 23.47 4.76
C LYS A 502 -26.75 24.28 6.02
N LEU A 503 -26.37 25.53 5.81
CA LEU A 503 -26.15 26.48 6.91
C LEU A 503 -27.45 26.82 7.66
N GLU A 504 -28.59 26.74 6.95
CA GLU A 504 -29.95 26.92 7.47
C GLU A 504 -30.30 25.85 8.54
N ASP A 505 -29.89 24.60 8.32
CA ASP A 505 -30.10 23.49 9.26
C ASP A 505 -29.27 23.71 10.54
N MET A 506 -28.02 24.16 10.39
CA MET A 506 -27.13 24.54 11.50
C MET A 506 -27.74 25.67 12.33
N HIS A 507 -28.24 26.73 11.68
CA HIS A 507 -28.91 27.84 12.36
C HIS A 507 -30.14 27.37 13.13
N SER A 508 -30.98 26.52 12.53
CA SER A 508 -32.17 25.95 13.18
C SER A 508 -31.82 25.14 14.43
N ILE A 509 -30.83 24.25 14.34
CA ILE A 509 -30.38 23.41 15.45
C ILE A 509 -29.81 24.26 16.59
N LEU A 510 -28.81 25.11 16.31
CA LEU A 510 -28.13 25.89 17.34
C LEU A 510 -29.06 26.92 18.00
N THR A 511 -29.95 27.56 17.23
CA THR A 511 -30.96 28.48 17.80
C THR A 511 -31.87 27.77 18.80
N ARG A 512 -32.18 26.48 18.59
CA ARG A 512 -33.00 25.69 19.51
C ARG A 512 -32.24 25.25 20.76
N LEU A 513 -30.96 24.93 20.66
CA LEU A 513 -30.11 24.68 21.84
C LEU A 513 -30.01 25.93 22.71
N ILE A 514 -29.75 27.09 22.10
CA ILE A 514 -29.69 28.38 22.79
C ILE A 514 -31.03 28.71 23.45
N ARG A 515 -32.16 28.55 22.75
CA ARG A 515 -33.49 28.79 23.34
C ARG A 515 -33.83 27.85 24.49
N HIS A 516 -33.38 26.59 24.45
CA HIS A 516 -33.53 25.66 25.58
C HIS A 516 -32.72 26.17 26.78
N LEU A 517 -31.42 26.42 26.59
CA LEU A 517 -30.54 26.88 27.66
C LEU A 517 -31.00 28.22 28.27
N ASP A 518 -31.38 29.19 27.43
CA ASP A 518 -31.93 30.51 27.81
C ASP A 518 -33.27 30.42 28.57
N SER A 519 -33.99 29.30 28.47
CA SER A 519 -35.23 29.07 29.22
C SER A 519 -35.04 28.40 30.58
N GLU A 520 -33.89 27.76 30.82
CA GLU A 520 -33.54 27.18 32.13
C GLU A 520 -32.86 28.23 33.03
N ILE A 521 -32.02 29.11 32.45
CA ILE A 521 -31.16 30.05 33.19
C ILE A 521 -31.76 31.46 33.35
N SER A 522 -31.42 32.10 34.46
CA SER A 522 -31.73 33.49 34.79
C SER A 522 -30.63 34.05 35.70
N SER A 523 -30.52 35.38 35.86
CA SER A 523 -29.51 35.99 36.76
C SER A 523 -29.64 35.59 38.23
N LYS A 524 -30.73 34.91 38.63
CA LYS A 524 -31.01 34.52 40.02
C LYS A 524 -30.77 33.04 40.34
N ASN A 525 -30.49 32.20 39.34
CA ASN A 525 -30.36 30.74 39.51
C ASN A 525 -29.10 30.15 38.84
N LEU A 526 -28.14 31.01 38.44
CA LEU A 526 -26.90 30.58 37.79
C LEU A 526 -26.11 29.58 38.66
N GLU A 527 -25.97 29.87 39.95
CA GLU A 527 -25.27 28.98 40.89
C GLU A 527 -26.04 27.69 41.20
N ASP A 528 -27.38 27.73 41.19
CA ASP A 528 -28.22 26.57 41.48
C ASP A 528 -28.29 25.60 40.30
N ILE A 529 -28.39 26.11 39.08
CA ILE A 529 -28.67 25.30 37.87
C ILE A 529 -27.41 24.94 37.08
N LEU A 530 -26.42 25.84 36.96
CA LEU A 530 -25.22 25.53 36.19
C LEU A 530 -24.23 24.69 37.01
N ARG A 531 -23.60 23.70 36.38
CA ARG A 531 -22.48 22.94 36.96
C ARG A 531 -21.25 23.82 37.14
N ASP A 532 -20.95 24.60 36.11
CA ASP A 532 -19.91 25.64 36.09
C ASP A 532 -20.62 27.01 35.96
N PRO A 533 -20.86 27.75 37.05
CA PRO A 533 -21.53 29.05 36.99
C PRO A 533 -20.72 30.09 36.21
N ILE A 534 -21.40 30.95 35.45
CA ILE A 534 -20.82 32.10 34.77
C ILE A 534 -21.04 33.38 35.59
N THR A 535 -20.14 34.36 35.47
CA THR A 535 -20.29 35.66 36.15
C THR A 535 -21.46 36.47 35.58
N GLU A 536 -21.98 37.43 36.35
CA GLU A 536 -23.06 38.33 35.89
C GLU A 536 -22.69 39.06 34.59
N GLU A 537 -21.44 39.53 34.46
CA GLU A 537 -20.91 40.14 33.22
C GLU A 537 -21.02 39.20 32.00
N ASN A 538 -20.67 37.92 32.18
CA ASN A 538 -20.80 36.92 31.12
C ASN A 538 -22.27 36.60 30.81
N PHE A 539 -23.15 36.67 31.81
CA PHE A 539 -24.59 36.53 31.62
C PHE A 539 -25.21 37.73 30.87
N GLU A 540 -24.75 38.97 31.11
CA GLU A 540 -25.14 40.13 30.30
C GLU A 540 -24.69 39.98 28.84
N ILE A 541 -23.45 39.52 28.62
CA ILE A 541 -22.91 39.21 27.28
C ILE A 541 -23.75 38.13 26.59
N TRP A 542 -24.15 37.07 27.31
CA TRP A 542 -25.08 36.05 26.82
C TRP A 542 -26.44 36.66 26.43
N GLN A 543 -27.09 37.42 27.32
CA GLN A 543 -28.38 38.05 27.02
C GLN A 543 -28.31 38.97 25.79
N LYS A 544 -27.26 39.78 25.68
CA LYS A 544 -27.00 40.65 24.51
C LYS A 544 -26.82 39.83 23.23
N THR A 545 -26.15 38.67 23.32
CA THR A 545 -25.96 37.72 22.22
C THR A 545 -27.29 37.09 21.80
N THR A 546 -28.08 36.54 22.72
CA THR A 546 -29.39 35.92 22.46
C THR A 546 -30.40 36.92 21.89
N GLN A 547 -30.37 38.18 22.35
CA GLN A 547 -31.13 39.26 21.74
C GLN A 547 -30.72 39.52 20.28
N ILE A 548 -29.43 39.51 19.96
CA ILE A 548 -28.93 39.74 18.59
C ILE A 548 -29.24 38.55 17.68
N ILE A 549 -29.11 37.31 18.18
CA ILE A 549 -29.53 36.08 17.49
C ILE A 549 -31.00 36.17 17.10
N ASN A 550 -31.91 36.40 18.05
CA ASN A 550 -33.34 36.50 17.76
C ASN A 550 -33.66 37.65 16.76
N LYS A 551 -32.96 38.79 16.86
CA LYS A 551 -33.07 39.92 15.91
C LYS A 551 -32.49 39.60 14.51
N LEU A 552 -31.59 38.63 14.38
CA LEU A 552 -31.00 38.17 13.11
C LEU A 552 -31.85 37.08 12.45
N THR A 553 -32.27 36.05 13.19
CA THR A 553 -33.10 34.95 12.70
C THR A 553 -34.40 35.47 12.09
N GLN A 554 -35.13 36.35 12.80
CA GLN A 554 -36.34 37.03 12.28
C GLN A 554 -36.10 37.87 11.01
N LYS A 555 -34.86 38.29 10.75
CA LYS A 555 -34.44 39.08 9.56
C LYS A 555 -33.86 38.24 8.43
N LEU A 556 -33.79 36.92 8.61
CA LEU A 556 -33.42 35.93 7.60
C LEU A 556 -34.65 35.16 7.12
N GLU A 557 -35.55 34.78 8.04
CA GLU A 557 -36.89 34.23 7.75
C GLU A 557 -37.69 35.15 6.78
N LYS A 558 -37.57 36.47 6.97
CA LYS A 558 -38.14 37.51 6.10
C LYS A 558 -37.27 37.70 4.84
N LYS A 559 -37.38 36.75 3.90
CA LYS A 559 -36.63 36.64 2.62
C LYS A 559 -36.33 38.00 1.94
N GLN A 560 -35.08 38.45 2.02
CA GLN A 560 -34.57 39.61 1.27
C GLN A 560 -33.15 39.35 0.73
N LYS A 561 -32.87 39.81 -0.50
CA LYS A 561 -31.76 39.41 -1.40
C LYS A 561 -30.30 39.75 -0.98
N LYS A 562 -30.00 39.94 0.32
CA LYS A 562 -28.62 40.08 0.84
C LYS A 562 -28.42 39.19 2.07
N THR A 563 -28.50 37.87 1.85
CA THR A 563 -28.53 36.82 2.89
C THR A 563 -27.16 36.50 3.49
N SER A 564 -26.11 36.39 2.66
CA SER A 564 -24.80 35.83 3.05
C SER A 564 -24.18 36.47 4.30
N LEU A 565 -23.98 37.79 4.30
CA LEU A 565 -23.32 38.47 5.43
C LEU A 565 -24.12 38.39 6.73
N LYS A 566 -25.47 38.44 6.67
CA LYS A 566 -26.32 38.20 7.85
C LYS A 566 -26.14 36.77 8.38
N SER A 567 -26.01 35.81 7.46
CA SER A 567 -25.82 34.39 7.76
C SER A 567 -24.50 34.14 8.49
N VAL A 568 -23.40 34.76 8.04
CA VAL A 568 -22.07 34.71 8.69
C VAL A 568 -22.15 35.19 10.15
N PHE A 569 -22.66 36.41 10.38
CA PHE A 569 -22.77 36.93 11.74
C PHE A 569 -23.68 36.07 12.63
N LEU A 570 -24.78 35.52 12.09
CA LEU A 570 -25.62 34.61 12.86
C LEU A 570 -24.86 33.32 13.25
N THR A 571 -24.12 32.68 12.34
CA THR A 571 -23.28 31.51 12.69
C THR A 571 -22.30 31.83 13.82
N LEU A 572 -21.60 32.97 13.72
CA LEU A 572 -20.61 33.38 14.70
C LEU A 572 -21.24 33.66 16.08
N PHE A 573 -22.36 34.40 16.14
CA PHE A 573 -23.07 34.63 17.41
C PHE A 573 -23.66 33.33 18.00
N LEU A 574 -24.18 32.41 17.18
CA LEU A 574 -24.70 31.13 17.65
C LEU A 574 -23.60 30.28 18.33
N HIS A 575 -22.45 30.12 17.69
CA HIS A 575 -21.38 29.33 18.27
C HIS A 575 -20.66 30.04 19.42
N MET A 576 -20.34 31.33 19.30
CA MET A 576 -19.66 32.07 20.38
C MET A 576 -20.56 32.25 21.60
N GLY A 577 -21.88 32.40 21.42
CA GLY A 577 -22.84 32.38 22.53
C GLY A 577 -22.80 31.08 23.32
N LEU A 578 -22.79 29.93 22.65
CA LEU A 578 -22.65 28.63 23.33
C LEU A 578 -21.27 28.45 24.00
N GLN A 579 -20.19 29.03 23.44
CA GLN A 579 -18.86 28.99 24.06
C GLN A 579 -18.78 29.75 25.39
N VAL A 580 -19.72 30.65 25.73
CA VAL A 580 -19.77 31.33 27.05
C VAL A 580 -19.82 30.31 28.20
N PHE A 581 -20.42 29.13 27.99
CA PHE A 581 -20.50 28.06 29.00
C PHE A 581 -19.31 27.08 28.95
N ASN A 582 -18.35 27.28 28.04
CA ASN A 582 -17.20 26.40 27.83
C ASN A 582 -15.88 27.10 28.16
N ASP A 583 -15.62 28.22 27.50
CA ASP A 583 -14.52 29.16 27.76
C ASP A 583 -15.10 30.58 27.81
N PRO A 584 -15.52 31.06 29.00
CA PRO A 584 -16.07 32.40 29.14
C PRO A 584 -15.09 33.51 28.73
N LYS A 585 -13.78 33.29 28.85
CA LYS A 585 -12.75 34.30 28.54
C LYS A 585 -12.60 34.48 27.04
N LEU A 586 -12.47 33.39 26.29
CA LEU A 586 -12.46 33.45 24.83
C LEU A 586 -13.78 33.96 24.26
N ALA A 587 -14.92 33.50 24.81
CA ALA A 587 -16.23 33.88 24.33
C ALA A 587 -16.55 35.37 24.56
N SER A 588 -16.29 35.92 25.74
CA SER A 588 -16.56 37.32 26.06
C SER A 588 -15.76 38.30 25.19
N GLY A 589 -14.46 38.06 25.03
CA GLY A 589 -13.60 38.82 24.10
C GLY A 589 -14.13 38.76 22.67
N SER A 590 -14.29 37.56 22.12
CA SER A 590 -14.79 37.33 20.75
C SER A 590 -16.15 37.99 20.50
N LEU A 591 -17.08 37.91 21.46
CA LEU A 591 -18.41 38.50 21.35
C LEU A 591 -18.36 40.04 21.38
N SER A 592 -17.45 40.63 22.16
CA SER A 592 -17.26 42.08 22.20
C SER A 592 -16.86 42.66 20.84
N GLU A 593 -15.88 42.03 20.17
CA GLU A 593 -15.43 42.36 18.81
C GLU A 593 -16.55 42.14 17.79
N LEU A 594 -17.25 41.01 17.86
CA LEU A 594 -18.38 40.70 16.97
C LEU A 594 -19.52 41.72 17.10
N PHE A 595 -19.82 42.24 18.30
CA PHE A 595 -20.80 43.31 18.47
C PHE A 595 -20.38 44.58 17.72
N ILE A 596 -19.11 44.99 17.85
CA ILE A 596 -18.55 46.18 17.20
C ILE A 596 -18.59 46.02 15.66
N CYS A 597 -18.13 44.89 15.12
CA CYS A 597 -18.19 44.61 13.68
C CYS A 597 -19.62 44.53 13.15
N TYR A 598 -20.54 43.93 13.90
CA TYR A 598 -21.95 43.87 13.54
C TYR A 598 -22.63 45.25 13.61
N GLU A 599 -22.06 46.25 14.28
CA GLU A 599 -22.52 47.63 14.22
C GLU A 599 -21.84 48.45 13.11
N LYS A 600 -20.53 48.31 12.90
CA LYS A 600 -19.81 48.93 11.77
C LYS A 600 -20.47 48.57 10.42
N THR A 601 -20.87 47.31 10.22
CA THR A 601 -21.59 46.83 9.01
C THR A 601 -23.03 47.36 8.84
N LYS A 602 -23.61 48.01 9.86
CA LYS A 602 -24.87 48.77 9.75
C LYS A 602 -24.60 50.23 9.40
N LYS A 603 -23.55 50.83 9.95
CA LYS A 603 -23.17 52.23 9.72
C LYS A 603 -22.70 52.46 8.29
N SER A 604 -21.89 51.58 7.72
CA SER A 604 -21.44 51.67 6.31
C SER A 604 -22.60 51.64 5.30
N ARG A 605 -23.71 50.97 5.62
CA ARG A 605 -24.94 50.95 4.83
C ARG A 605 -25.75 52.25 4.83
N LYS A 606 -25.47 53.19 5.74
CA LYS A 606 -26.18 54.49 5.81
C LYS A 606 -25.47 55.62 5.09
N LYS A 607 -24.14 55.54 4.92
CA LYS A 607 -23.33 56.53 4.18
C LYS A 607 -23.45 56.42 2.65
N SER A 608 -24.41 55.65 2.12
CA SER A 608 -24.58 55.40 0.68
C SER A 608 -25.93 55.84 0.13
N GLU A 609 -26.70 56.63 0.89
CA GLU A 609 -28.00 57.18 0.46
C GLU A 609 -28.02 58.73 0.53
N ASP A 610 -27.25 59.35 1.43
CA ASP A 610 -26.99 60.81 1.47
C ASP A 610 -25.48 61.07 1.60
N ASP A 611 -24.81 61.43 0.50
CA ASP A 611 -23.85 62.57 0.42
C ASP A 611 -23.29 62.71 -1.01
N THR A 612 -23.61 63.82 -1.70
CA THR A 612 -22.97 64.22 -2.96
C THR A 612 -22.07 65.44 -2.73
N ASN A 613 -21.03 65.27 -1.92
CA ASN A 613 -19.90 66.21 -1.81
C ASN A 613 -18.61 65.42 -1.54
N ILE A 614 -17.72 65.38 -2.53
CA ILE A 614 -16.36 64.86 -2.38
C ILE A 614 -15.46 66.07 -2.17
N ASP A 615 -15.05 66.31 -0.93
CA ASP A 615 -13.78 66.96 -0.58
C ASP A 615 -13.48 66.76 0.92
N ASN A 616 -12.19 66.69 1.27
CA ASN A 616 -11.65 66.37 2.61
C ASN A 616 -11.79 64.89 3.05
N VAL A 617 -11.06 63.99 2.40
CA VAL A 617 -10.69 62.69 3.00
C VAL A 617 -9.38 62.88 3.77
N ASN A 618 -9.49 63.32 5.03
CA ASN A 618 -8.41 63.19 6.02
C ASN A 618 -8.59 61.89 6.82
N GLU A 619 -7.46 61.38 7.31
CA GLU A 619 -7.26 60.11 8.02
C GLU A 619 -8.43 59.62 8.90
N SER A 620 -9.04 58.49 8.52
CA SER A 620 -9.84 57.67 9.41
C SER A 620 -9.05 56.42 9.81
N SER A 621 -8.30 56.47 10.91
CA SER A 621 -7.51 55.34 11.46
C SER A 621 -8.36 54.23 12.11
N ASP A 622 -9.61 54.08 11.68
CA ASP A 622 -10.62 53.19 12.27
C ASP A 622 -10.76 51.93 11.39
N PRO A 623 -10.25 50.75 11.81
CA PRO A 623 -10.08 49.59 10.92
C PRO A 623 -11.41 49.08 10.36
N MET A 624 -11.37 48.52 9.16
CA MET A 624 -12.54 47.98 8.50
C MET A 624 -13.10 46.77 9.26
N TRP A 625 -14.42 46.61 9.18
CA TRP A 625 -15.11 45.49 9.84
C TRP A 625 -14.61 44.11 9.41
N ILE A 626 -14.07 43.98 8.18
CA ILE A 626 -13.52 42.73 7.64
C ILE A 626 -12.10 42.45 8.14
N GLU A 627 -11.31 43.49 8.42
CA GLU A 627 -9.97 43.37 9.00
C GLU A 627 -10.08 42.83 10.44
N VAL A 628 -10.97 43.42 11.24
CA VAL A 628 -11.23 42.95 12.62
C VAL A 628 -11.88 41.55 12.65
N VAL A 629 -12.73 41.19 11.67
CA VAL A 629 -13.24 39.81 11.54
C VAL A 629 -12.14 38.83 11.10
N THR A 630 -11.14 39.28 10.35
CA THR A 630 -9.98 38.46 9.96
C THR A 630 -9.05 38.23 11.15
N ASP A 631 -8.76 39.26 11.97
CA ASP A 631 -8.02 39.12 13.23
C ASP A 631 -8.72 38.17 14.20
N LEU A 632 -10.05 38.32 14.39
CA LEU A 632 -10.85 37.39 15.18
C LEU A 632 -10.74 35.95 14.65
N PHE A 633 -10.73 35.73 13.34
CA PHE A 633 -10.55 34.40 12.77
C PHE A 633 -9.13 33.86 12.99
N LEU A 634 -8.10 34.70 12.91
CA LEU A 634 -6.73 34.30 13.25
C LEU A 634 -6.62 33.94 14.74
N ASN A 635 -7.24 34.72 15.63
CA ASN A 635 -7.33 34.42 17.05
C ASN A 635 -8.01 33.06 17.30
N LEU A 636 -9.23 32.86 16.78
CA LEU A 636 -9.98 31.60 16.89
C LEU A 636 -9.26 30.40 16.25
N LEU A 637 -8.44 30.61 15.22
CA LEU A 637 -7.60 29.57 14.61
C LEU A 637 -6.28 29.33 15.34
N SER A 638 -5.81 30.23 16.22
CA SER A 638 -4.61 29.99 17.04
C SER A 638 -4.87 28.88 18.08
N HIS A 639 -6.05 28.91 18.71
CA HIS A 639 -6.53 27.89 19.63
C HIS A 639 -6.64 26.51 18.94
N ASN A 640 -6.19 25.45 19.64
CA ASN A 640 -6.23 24.08 19.12
C ASN A 640 -7.63 23.44 19.24
N SER A 641 -8.63 24.03 18.59
CA SER A 641 -10.03 23.57 18.62
C SER A 641 -10.55 23.24 17.23
N HIS A 642 -10.95 21.98 17.02
CA HIS A 642 -11.54 21.53 15.76
C HIS A 642 -12.84 22.26 15.44
N LEU A 643 -13.68 22.50 16.46
CA LEU A 643 -14.93 23.24 16.32
C LEU A 643 -14.69 24.67 15.83
N LEU A 644 -13.72 25.40 16.40
CA LEU A 644 -13.40 26.77 15.94
C LEU A 644 -12.91 26.78 14.48
N ARG A 645 -12.03 25.84 14.12
CA ARG A 645 -11.58 25.65 12.73
C ARG A 645 -12.75 25.35 11.78
N SER A 646 -13.69 24.51 12.19
CA SER A 646 -14.89 24.17 11.40
C SER A 646 -15.83 25.37 11.21
N ILE A 647 -16.10 26.11 12.29
CA ILE A 647 -16.90 27.35 12.28
C ILE A 647 -16.31 28.33 11.27
N VAL A 648 -15.02 28.68 11.41
CA VAL A 648 -14.35 29.65 10.54
C VAL A 648 -14.41 29.20 9.07
N LYS A 649 -14.12 27.92 8.77
CA LYS A 649 -14.25 27.38 7.40
C LYS A 649 -15.68 27.51 6.84
N SER A 650 -16.71 27.26 7.65
CA SER A 650 -18.11 27.33 7.21
C SER A 650 -18.56 28.74 6.80
N VAL A 651 -17.96 29.78 7.38
CA VAL A 651 -18.32 31.18 7.12
C VAL A 651 -17.37 31.92 6.18
N PHE A 652 -16.06 31.60 6.18
CA PHE A 652 -15.05 32.39 5.49
C PHE A 652 -15.29 32.49 3.97
N GLY A 653 -15.75 31.42 3.32
CA GLY A 653 -16.12 31.44 1.88
C GLY A 653 -17.23 32.43 1.52
N HIS A 654 -18.04 32.89 2.48
CA HIS A 654 -19.05 33.93 2.28
C HIS A 654 -18.51 35.36 2.46
N LEU A 655 -17.26 35.49 2.94
CA LEU A 655 -16.56 36.76 3.17
C LEU A 655 -15.51 37.08 2.09
N CYS A 656 -15.07 36.09 1.31
CA CYS A 656 -13.98 36.23 0.34
C CYS A 656 -14.15 37.39 -0.68
N GLN A 657 -15.40 37.71 -1.07
CA GLN A 657 -15.74 38.87 -1.93
C GLN A 657 -15.48 40.25 -1.28
N TYR A 658 -15.07 40.30 -0.01
CA TYR A 658 -14.75 41.51 0.76
C TYR A 658 -13.27 41.62 1.16
N MET A 659 -12.41 40.71 0.68
CA MET A 659 -10.98 40.72 0.99
C MET A 659 -10.29 41.93 0.35
N THR A 660 -9.36 42.52 1.10
CA THR A 660 -8.47 43.63 0.71
C THR A 660 -7.00 43.26 0.92
N PRO A 661 -6.03 44.04 0.39
CA PRO A 661 -4.60 43.81 0.65
C PRO A 661 -4.28 43.72 2.15
N THR A 662 -4.92 44.53 3.01
CA THR A 662 -4.77 44.44 4.47
C THR A 662 -5.15 43.05 5.00
N THR A 663 -6.30 42.52 4.59
CA THR A 663 -6.80 41.21 5.07
C THR A 663 -5.98 40.04 4.53
N VAL A 664 -5.43 40.17 3.33
CA VAL A 664 -4.48 39.21 2.78
C VAL A 664 -3.18 39.25 3.56
N GLN A 665 -2.64 40.44 3.84
CA GLN A 665 -1.44 40.61 4.65
C GLN A 665 -1.62 40.10 6.10
N GLN A 666 -2.79 40.29 6.72
CA GLN A 666 -3.13 39.69 8.02
C GLN A 666 -2.94 38.16 7.97
N LEU A 667 -3.64 37.46 7.06
CA LEU A 667 -3.53 36.01 6.90
C LEU A 667 -2.09 35.56 6.59
N VAL A 668 -1.45 36.24 5.64
CA VAL A 668 -0.15 35.83 5.11
C VAL A 668 0.99 36.09 6.11
N SER A 669 0.88 37.12 6.96
CA SER A 669 1.88 37.42 8.00
C SER A 669 2.07 36.31 9.04
N VAL A 670 1.08 35.43 9.22
CA VAL A 670 1.19 34.25 10.10
C VAL A 670 2.12 33.18 9.51
N LEU A 671 2.23 33.14 8.18
CA LEU A 671 3.07 32.18 7.47
C LEU A 671 4.55 32.59 7.43
N ASP A 672 4.87 33.87 7.59
CA ASP A 672 6.26 34.33 7.62
C ASP A 672 6.97 33.76 8.88
N PRO A 673 8.11 33.06 8.73
CA PRO A 673 8.90 32.59 9.86
C PRO A 673 9.53 33.71 10.69
N ARG A 674 9.80 34.88 10.09
CA ARG A 674 10.52 36.01 10.72
C ARG A 674 9.59 37.00 11.42
N ASN A 675 8.28 36.76 11.41
CA ASN A 675 7.32 37.69 11.99
C ASN A 675 7.26 37.57 13.52
N GLU A 676 8.13 38.32 14.20
CA GLU A 676 8.18 38.44 15.66
C GLU A 676 6.85 38.86 16.31
N ASN A 677 5.91 39.44 15.55
CA ASN A 677 4.59 39.83 16.08
C ASN A 677 3.62 38.66 16.22
N ASN A 678 3.97 37.45 15.77
CA ASN A 678 3.16 36.27 16.01
C ASN A 678 3.21 35.89 17.51
N PRO A 679 2.06 35.81 18.23
CA PRO A 679 2.05 35.47 19.65
C PRO A 679 2.72 34.13 20.00
N LEU A 680 2.83 33.22 19.03
CA LEU A 680 3.41 31.88 19.17
C LEU A 680 4.88 31.78 18.71
N SER A 681 5.53 32.86 18.27
CA SER A 681 6.96 32.82 17.87
C SER A 681 7.92 33.29 18.96
N LYS A 682 7.43 33.83 20.07
CA LYS A 682 8.26 34.51 21.10
C LYS A 682 8.92 33.57 22.14
N SER A 683 8.94 32.25 21.92
CA SER A 683 9.44 31.27 22.90
C SER A 683 10.74 30.53 22.51
N GLY A 684 11.49 31.00 21.52
CA GLY A 684 12.93 30.65 21.42
C GLY A 684 13.56 30.66 20.03
N ASP A 685 14.08 31.82 19.60
CA ASP A 685 15.34 31.89 18.86
C ASP A 685 15.95 33.30 18.99
N GLN A 686 17.19 33.38 19.49
CA GLN A 686 18.03 34.59 19.49
C GLN A 686 19.49 34.18 19.19
N SER A 687 19.73 33.66 17.99
CA SER A 687 21.07 33.55 17.39
C SER A 687 20.96 33.21 15.90
N SER A 688 21.01 34.20 15.03
CA SER A 688 21.20 34.00 13.58
C SER A 688 21.97 35.17 12.97
N ASP A 689 23.25 35.26 13.34
CA ASP A 689 24.29 35.90 12.54
C ASP A 689 25.32 34.83 12.14
N ASP A 690 25.93 34.98 10.97
CA ASP A 690 27.00 34.10 10.48
C ASP A 690 28.33 34.47 11.16
N ASP A 691 29.11 33.47 11.60
CA ASP A 691 30.58 33.47 11.54
C ASP A 691 31.11 32.04 11.81
N GLU A 692 32.29 31.71 11.28
CA GLU A 692 32.98 30.41 11.42
C GLU A 692 34.12 30.51 12.46
N GLU A 693 34.21 29.59 13.43
CA GLU A 693 35.48 29.01 13.98
C GLU A 693 35.21 27.91 15.05
N GLU A 694 36.27 27.29 15.59
CA GLU A 694 36.27 25.96 16.27
C GLU A 694 36.35 26.02 17.82
N GLU A 695 35.96 24.90 18.48
CA GLU A 695 36.27 24.42 19.86
C GLU A 695 36.09 25.40 21.07
N ASP A 696 35.61 24.99 22.26
CA ASP A 696 36.04 23.83 23.07
C ASP A 696 35.01 23.47 24.19
N ASP A 697 35.33 22.49 25.04
CA ASP A 697 34.48 21.83 26.05
C ASP A 697 33.98 22.68 27.24
N ALA A 698 32.81 22.30 27.78
CA ALA A 698 32.41 22.56 29.17
C ALA A 698 31.37 21.54 29.68
N ASP A 699 31.80 20.67 30.61
CA ASP A 699 30.99 19.57 31.16
C ASP A 699 30.09 20.03 32.34
N SER A 700 28.88 19.49 32.45
CA SER A 700 28.11 19.49 33.71
C SER A 700 26.99 18.45 33.72
N SER A 701 27.18 17.41 34.52
CA SER A 701 26.12 16.51 34.98
C SER A 701 25.21 17.20 36.00
N ASP A 702 23.91 16.93 35.95
CA ASP A 702 23.35 16.00 36.95
C ASP A 702 22.03 15.34 36.51
N ALA A 703 21.60 14.36 37.29
CA ALA A 703 20.35 13.60 37.21
C ALA A 703 19.41 14.01 38.39
N GLU A 704 18.21 13.50 38.65
CA GLU A 704 17.25 12.57 38.02
C GLU A 704 15.82 13.06 38.36
N GLU A 705 14.79 12.57 37.65
CA GLU A 705 13.74 11.67 38.20
C GLU A 705 12.53 11.52 37.25
N GLU A 706 11.76 10.45 37.44
CA GLU A 706 10.68 10.00 36.57
C GLU A 706 9.29 10.52 37.02
N ASP A 707 8.38 10.73 36.05
CA ASP A 707 6.99 10.30 36.22
C ASP A 707 6.48 9.68 34.91
N ALA A 708 5.68 8.62 35.04
CA ALA A 708 5.35 7.71 33.96
C ALA A 708 3.84 7.55 33.76
N GLY A 709 3.38 7.65 32.51
CA GLY A 709 2.14 6.96 32.12
C GLY A 709 1.06 7.73 31.37
N LYS A 710 1.40 8.47 30.30
CA LYS A 710 0.47 8.59 29.15
C LYS A 710 1.18 8.37 27.80
N GLY A 711 1.04 7.14 27.27
CA GLY A 711 1.05 6.92 25.83
C GLY A 711 -0.29 7.34 25.20
N SER A 712 -0.43 7.32 23.88
CA SER A 712 0.55 6.99 22.84
C SER A 712 0.00 7.48 21.51
N ASP A 713 0.85 8.03 20.64
CA ASP A 713 0.60 7.96 19.21
C ASP A 713 1.80 7.32 18.54
N ALA A 714 1.52 6.45 17.56
CA ALA A 714 2.49 5.70 16.81
C ALA A 714 1.92 5.49 15.42
N ASP A 715 2.72 5.81 14.40
CA ASP A 715 2.91 5.02 13.17
C ASP A 715 3.72 5.87 12.17
N MET A 716 5.01 5.56 12.02
CA MET A 716 5.77 5.59 10.76
C MET A 716 6.99 4.68 10.94
N GLU A 717 6.86 3.43 10.51
CA GLU A 717 7.98 2.50 10.38
C GLU A 717 8.57 2.67 8.97
N GLU A 718 9.76 3.28 8.87
CA GLU A 718 10.56 3.27 7.65
C GLU A 718 11.88 2.53 7.94
N GLU A 719 12.03 1.32 7.39
CA GLU A 719 13.28 0.57 7.40
C GLU A 719 14.20 1.09 6.29
N GLU A 720 15.03 2.10 6.57
CA GLU A 720 16.08 2.53 5.64
C GLU A 720 17.19 1.46 5.53
N GLU A 721 17.48 1.03 4.30
CA GLU A 721 18.63 0.16 4.00
C GLU A 721 19.94 0.90 4.32
N ILE A 722 20.70 0.42 5.30
CA ILE A 722 21.99 1.02 5.69
C ILE A 722 23.03 0.73 4.60
N ASP A 723 23.48 1.78 3.91
CA ASP A 723 24.43 1.75 2.78
C ASP A 723 25.71 0.94 3.08
N GLU A 724 25.94 -0.13 2.30
CA GLU A 724 27.16 -0.96 2.34
C GLU A 724 28.45 -0.13 2.27
N THR A 725 28.46 1.04 1.59
CA THR A 725 29.67 1.85 1.45
C THR A 725 30.16 2.48 2.76
N VAL A 726 29.31 2.59 3.79
CA VAL A 726 29.73 3.05 5.13
C VAL A 726 30.62 2.01 5.80
N ASN A 727 30.27 0.73 5.67
CA ASN A 727 30.98 -0.38 6.31
C ASN A 727 32.37 -0.62 5.65
N ASP A 728 32.47 -0.44 4.33
CA ASP A 728 33.75 -0.49 3.60
C ASP A 728 34.70 0.68 4.00
N LYS A 729 34.16 1.88 4.32
CA LYS A 729 34.96 3.01 4.84
C LYS A 729 35.49 2.75 6.25
N LEU A 730 34.64 2.27 7.16
CA LEU A 730 35.03 1.90 8.52
C LEU A 730 36.16 0.86 8.50
N ARG A 731 36.06 -0.16 7.62
CA ARG A 731 37.10 -1.17 7.42
C ARG A 731 38.42 -0.60 6.91
N MET A 732 38.39 0.44 6.09
CA MET A 732 39.60 1.13 5.61
C MET A 732 40.26 1.96 6.70
N ALA A 733 39.47 2.73 7.48
CA ALA A 733 39.98 3.53 8.60
C ALA A 733 40.64 2.64 9.67
N LEU A 734 39.98 1.53 10.04
CA LEU A 734 40.49 0.55 10.99
C LEU A 734 41.82 -0.07 10.54
N HIS A 735 41.94 -0.46 9.27
CA HIS A 735 43.20 -0.97 8.71
C HIS A 735 44.32 0.09 8.72
N GLN A 736 43.98 1.36 8.51
CA GLN A 736 44.95 2.45 8.48
C GLN A 736 45.48 2.77 9.88
N ALA A 737 44.62 2.83 10.89
CA ALA A 737 45.04 3.04 12.29
C ALA A 737 46.02 1.94 12.77
N LEU A 738 45.70 0.67 12.51
CA LEU A 738 46.56 -0.46 12.88
C LEU A 738 47.93 -0.41 12.16
N ALA A 739 47.94 -0.08 10.86
CA ALA A 739 49.17 0.00 10.08
C ALA A 739 50.06 1.20 10.45
N THR A 740 49.47 2.33 10.86
CA THR A 740 50.23 3.51 11.31
C THR A 740 50.93 3.27 12.65
N ASN A 741 50.36 2.45 13.53
CA ASN A 741 50.95 2.09 14.82
C ASN A 741 51.98 0.93 14.75
N GLY A 742 52.52 0.65 13.56
CA GLY A 742 53.68 -0.25 13.36
C GLY A 742 53.37 -1.73 13.11
N TYR A 743 52.12 -2.17 13.28
CA TYR A 743 51.72 -3.55 13.08
C TYR A 743 51.63 -3.89 11.58
N GLN A 744 52.69 -4.51 11.03
CA GLN A 744 52.72 -5.00 9.65
C GLN A 744 51.91 -6.29 9.53
N THR A 745 50.76 -6.23 8.86
CA THR A 745 49.85 -7.38 8.73
C THR A 745 50.22 -8.29 7.55
N ASP A 746 51.18 -9.20 7.74
CA ASP A 746 51.37 -10.40 6.91
C ASP A 746 51.47 -11.66 7.82
N GLU A 747 50.39 -12.44 7.82
CA GLU A 747 50.20 -13.85 8.24
C GLU A 747 50.77 -14.43 9.56
N GLU A 748 51.35 -13.65 10.49
CA GLU A 748 51.59 -14.10 11.88
C GLU A 748 50.56 -13.53 12.88
N SER A 749 50.07 -14.39 13.78
CA SER A 749 49.05 -14.05 14.78
C SER A 749 49.67 -13.37 16.01
N ILE A 750 49.23 -12.14 16.30
CA ILE A 750 49.68 -11.40 17.49
C ILE A 750 49.22 -12.12 18.76
N ASP A 751 50.19 -12.51 19.59
CA ASP A 751 49.98 -13.17 20.87
C ASP A 751 49.60 -12.12 21.94
N ILE A 752 48.37 -12.18 22.43
CA ILE A 752 47.75 -11.10 23.24
C ILE A 752 48.48 -10.92 24.59
N ASP A 753 49.03 -12.00 25.15
CA ASP A 753 49.74 -12.01 26.44
C ASP A 753 51.11 -11.29 26.39
N GLN A 754 51.52 -10.72 25.24
CA GLN A 754 52.77 -9.97 25.07
C GLN A 754 52.59 -8.47 24.77
N ILE A 755 51.34 -7.97 24.69
CA ILE A 755 51.08 -6.52 24.58
C ILE A 755 51.27 -5.90 25.96
N SER A 756 52.08 -4.83 26.07
CA SER A 756 52.18 -4.09 27.33
C SER A 756 50.91 -3.29 27.61
N ASP A 757 50.52 -3.14 28.88
CA ASP A 757 49.30 -2.37 29.26
C ASP A 757 49.29 -0.98 28.58
N THR A 758 50.43 -0.31 28.55
CA THR A 758 50.66 1.02 27.94
C THR A 758 50.67 1.06 26.41
N GLU A 759 50.58 -0.09 25.74
CA GLU A 759 50.32 -0.22 24.30
C GLU A 759 48.87 -0.65 24.04
N GLY A 760 48.30 -1.47 24.93
CA GLY A 760 46.87 -1.78 24.97
C GLY A 760 46.01 -0.51 25.07
N GLU A 761 46.29 0.38 26.03
CA GLU A 761 45.60 1.66 26.18
C GLU A 761 45.66 2.55 24.91
N LYS A 762 46.79 2.53 24.20
CA LYS A 762 46.95 3.29 22.94
C LYS A 762 46.18 2.67 21.78
N LEU A 763 46.09 1.34 21.75
CA LEU A 763 45.29 0.62 20.77
C LEU A 763 43.79 0.91 20.98
N ASP A 764 43.31 0.81 22.22
CA ASP A 764 41.93 1.11 22.59
C ASP A 764 41.57 2.58 22.38
N SER A 765 42.49 3.52 22.67
CA SER A 765 42.28 4.94 22.34
C SER A 765 42.13 5.16 20.83
N ALA A 766 43.01 4.57 20.01
CA ALA A 766 42.93 4.69 18.55
C ALA A 766 41.66 4.03 17.96
N LEU A 767 41.20 2.93 18.57
CA LEU A 767 39.91 2.30 18.23
C LEU A 767 38.73 3.19 18.66
N ALA A 768 38.76 3.75 19.87
CA ALA A 768 37.71 4.62 20.38
C ALA A 768 37.54 5.88 19.50
N ASP A 769 38.62 6.51 19.06
CA ASP A 769 38.56 7.68 18.18
C ASP A 769 38.10 7.31 16.76
N ALA A 770 38.50 6.15 16.22
CA ALA A 770 37.95 5.63 14.97
C ALA A 770 36.43 5.37 15.07
N PHE A 771 35.94 4.89 16.23
CA PHE A 771 34.51 4.74 16.49
C PHE A 771 33.79 6.06 16.79
N LYS A 772 34.43 7.08 17.37
CA LYS A 772 33.88 8.45 17.49
C LYS A 772 33.59 9.01 16.09
N GLN A 773 34.59 8.97 15.19
CA GLN A 773 34.50 9.52 13.83
C GLN A 773 33.46 8.83 12.94
N PHE A 774 33.05 7.59 13.26
CA PHE A 774 32.09 6.81 12.49
C PHE A 774 30.79 6.46 13.24
N LYS A 775 30.45 7.14 14.34
CA LYS A 775 29.07 7.11 14.85
C LYS A 775 28.14 7.67 13.77
N PRO A 776 27.16 6.91 13.25
CA PRO A 776 26.13 7.50 12.41
C PRO A 776 25.33 8.49 13.26
N ASN A 777 24.91 9.61 12.67
CA ASN A 777 24.17 10.67 13.36
C ASN A 777 22.72 10.26 13.67
N ARG A 778 22.54 9.23 14.51
CA ARG A 778 21.41 9.11 15.43
C ARG A 778 21.60 10.15 16.55
N GLY A 779 21.68 11.42 16.16
CA GLY A 779 21.59 12.52 17.08
C GLY A 779 20.27 12.44 17.83
N ARG A 780 20.22 13.05 19.02
CA ARG A 780 18.94 13.33 19.67
C ARG A 780 18.18 14.29 18.75
N ARG A 781 17.32 13.78 17.85
CA ARG A 781 16.34 14.59 17.10
C ARG A 781 15.64 15.46 18.14
N LYS A 782 15.90 16.78 18.15
CA LYS A 782 15.32 17.72 19.11
C LYS A 782 13.81 17.65 18.87
N LYS A 783 13.09 16.95 19.76
CA LYS A 783 11.63 16.82 19.63
C LYS A 783 11.05 18.23 19.55
N GLN A 784 10.38 18.52 18.43
CA GLN A 784 9.73 19.80 18.16
C GLN A 784 8.99 20.29 19.43
N SER A 785 9.19 21.55 19.81
CA SER A 785 8.54 22.07 21.01
C SER A 785 7.02 22.10 20.80
N LYS A 786 6.23 21.97 21.88
CA LYS A 786 4.76 22.03 21.78
C LYS A 786 4.28 23.35 21.17
N ASP A 787 5.03 24.42 21.39
CA ASP A 787 4.78 25.75 20.83
C ASP A 787 5.03 25.76 19.32
N GLN A 788 6.17 25.20 18.88
CA GLN A 788 6.49 25.03 17.46
C GLN A 788 5.47 24.13 16.75
N GLU A 789 5.08 23.00 17.35
CA GLU A 789 4.03 22.09 16.85
C GLU A 789 2.69 22.83 16.71
N THR A 790 2.32 23.61 17.73
CA THR A 790 1.11 24.44 17.73
C THR A 790 1.16 25.54 16.65
N LEU A 791 2.32 26.16 16.44
CA LEU A 791 2.55 27.18 15.40
C LEU A 791 2.51 26.55 13.98
N THR A 792 3.12 25.38 13.77
CA THR A 792 3.02 24.60 12.53
C THR A 792 1.55 24.28 12.23
N HIS A 793 0.79 23.83 13.24
CA HIS A 793 -0.66 23.61 13.11
C HIS A 793 -1.44 24.91 12.84
N PHE A 794 -1.10 26.03 13.48
CA PHE A 794 -1.75 27.32 13.23
C PHE A 794 -1.53 27.79 11.77
N ARG A 795 -0.30 27.70 11.25
CA ARG A 795 0.02 27.98 9.84
C ARG A 795 -0.79 27.08 8.89
N ILE A 796 -0.92 25.78 9.20
CA ILE A 796 -1.75 24.85 8.42
C ILE A 796 -3.26 25.22 8.47
N ARG A 797 -3.77 25.74 9.59
CA ARG A 797 -5.15 26.25 9.70
C ARG A 797 -5.36 27.52 8.88
N VAL A 798 -4.38 28.42 8.82
CA VAL A 798 -4.44 29.65 8.01
C VAL A 798 -4.34 29.36 6.51
N LEU A 799 -3.53 28.37 6.11
CA LEU A 799 -3.50 27.88 4.73
C LEU A 799 -4.86 27.35 4.25
N ASP A 800 -5.70 26.83 5.15
CA ASP A 800 -7.07 26.47 4.77
C ASP A 800 -7.91 27.70 4.34
N LEU A 801 -7.68 28.87 4.94
CA LEU A 801 -8.40 30.09 4.57
C LEU A 801 -7.90 30.62 3.22
N ILE A 802 -6.58 30.59 3.00
CA ILE A 802 -5.97 30.95 1.72
C ILE A 802 -6.50 30.01 0.62
N GLU A 803 -6.62 28.71 0.86
CA GLU A 803 -7.23 27.80 -0.12
C GLU A 803 -8.73 28.04 -0.34
N ILE A 804 -9.51 28.39 0.68
CA ILE A 804 -10.92 28.78 0.49
C ILE A 804 -11.02 30.03 -0.39
N TYR A 805 -10.16 31.03 -0.16
CA TYR A 805 -10.09 32.25 -0.98
C TYR A 805 -9.66 31.98 -2.42
N LEU A 806 -8.62 31.18 -2.63
CA LEU A 806 -8.17 30.80 -3.99
C LEU A 806 -9.26 30.05 -4.77
N ASN A 807 -10.13 29.30 -4.09
CA ASN A 807 -11.26 28.60 -4.72
C ASN A 807 -12.52 29.46 -4.92
N SER A 808 -12.54 30.73 -4.47
CA SER A 808 -13.73 31.60 -4.51
C SER A 808 -13.69 32.69 -5.59
N GLU A 809 -13.07 32.40 -6.75
CA GLU A 809 -12.85 33.36 -7.86
C GLU A 809 -12.15 34.67 -7.40
N PRO A 810 -10.92 34.61 -6.85
CA PRO A 810 -10.25 35.74 -6.18
C PRO A 810 -9.89 36.91 -7.11
N SER A 811 -9.57 38.08 -6.54
CA SER A 811 -8.89 39.18 -7.29
C SER A 811 -7.53 38.72 -7.81
N MET A 812 -7.17 39.12 -9.03
CA MET A 812 -5.84 38.81 -9.59
C MET A 812 -4.71 39.43 -8.76
N LEU A 813 -4.85 40.68 -8.30
CA LEU A 813 -3.81 41.38 -7.54
C LEU A 813 -3.46 40.65 -6.24
N LEU A 814 -4.49 40.40 -5.42
CA LEU A 814 -4.38 39.68 -4.15
C LEU A 814 -3.80 38.27 -4.33
N THR A 815 -4.07 37.62 -5.46
CA THR A 815 -3.51 36.30 -5.79
C THR A 815 -2.01 36.35 -6.09
N LEU A 816 -1.53 37.45 -6.69
CA LEU A 816 -0.10 37.68 -6.94
C LEU A 816 0.65 38.05 -5.65
N GLU A 817 0.03 38.82 -4.76
CA GLU A 817 0.57 39.18 -3.43
C GLU A 817 0.81 37.94 -2.55
N ILE A 818 -0.15 37.00 -2.51
CA ILE A 818 -0.04 35.73 -1.75
C ILE A 818 1.15 34.86 -2.20
N MET A 819 1.56 34.95 -3.48
CA MET A 819 2.48 34.00 -4.09
C MET A 819 3.92 34.07 -3.55
N LEU A 820 4.47 35.27 -3.33
CA LEU A 820 5.85 35.42 -2.83
C LEU A 820 6.00 34.95 -1.38
N PRO A 821 5.11 35.30 -0.43
CA PRO A 821 5.19 34.79 0.94
C PRO A 821 4.94 33.29 1.06
N LEU A 822 4.06 32.69 0.23
CA LEU A 822 3.95 31.23 0.16
C LEU A 822 5.28 30.58 -0.26
N LEU A 823 6.00 31.16 -1.21
CA LEU A 823 7.35 30.69 -1.59
C LEU A 823 8.38 30.90 -0.47
N GLN A 824 8.30 32.00 0.29
CA GLN A 824 9.17 32.23 1.47
C GLN A 824 8.89 31.22 2.60
N ALA A 825 7.62 30.87 2.83
CA ALA A 825 7.25 29.83 3.78
C ALA A 825 7.69 28.43 3.32
N VAL A 826 7.70 28.15 2.01
CA VAL A 826 8.30 26.91 1.45
C VAL A 826 9.81 26.91 1.68
N GLU A 827 10.51 27.98 1.33
CA GLU A 827 11.96 28.13 1.52
C GLU A 827 12.40 27.90 2.98
N PHE A 828 11.58 28.29 3.95
CA PHE A 828 11.79 27.99 5.36
C PHE A 828 11.46 26.55 5.72
N SER A 829 10.29 26.06 5.30
CA SER A 829 9.80 24.71 5.63
C SER A 829 10.62 23.57 5.00
N ILE A 830 11.53 23.90 4.08
CA ILE A 830 12.55 23.00 3.51
C ILE A 830 13.74 22.81 4.46
N ARG A 831 13.99 23.74 5.38
CA ARG A 831 15.19 23.77 6.26
C ARG A 831 15.01 22.99 7.57
N ASP A 832 13.79 22.59 7.92
CA ASP A 832 13.43 21.89 9.16
C ASP A 832 12.59 20.64 8.86
N GLU A 833 13.11 19.47 9.25
CA GLU A 833 12.47 18.15 9.12
C GLU A 833 11.06 18.13 9.76
N HIS A 834 10.86 18.89 10.84
CA HIS A 834 9.57 18.98 11.53
C HIS A 834 8.52 19.81 10.78
N GLN A 835 8.90 20.63 9.79
CA GLN A 835 7.95 21.36 8.94
C GLN A 835 7.42 20.55 7.74
N VAL A 836 7.80 19.28 7.53
CA VAL A 836 7.31 18.47 6.40
C VAL A 836 5.77 18.49 6.22
N PRO A 837 4.92 18.44 7.28
CA PRO A 837 3.47 18.59 7.14
C PRO A 837 3.04 19.97 6.59
N LEU A 838 3.73 21.03 6.97
CA LEU A 838 3.50 22.40 6.49
C LEU A 838 4.04 22.57 5.07
N LEU A 839 5.23 22.04 4.76
CA LEU A 839 5.84 22.04 3.43
C LEU A 839 4.92 21.37 2.39
N ASN A 840 4.37 20.21 2.73
CA ASN A 840 3.42 19.49 1.87
C ASN A 840 2.12 20.29 1.67
N ARG A 841 1.61 20.96 2.71
CA ARG A 841 0.44 21.86 2.61
C ARG A 841 0.76 23.05 1.70
N LEU A 842 1.88 23.73 1.89
CA LEU A 842 2.33 24.88 1.09
C LEU A 842 2.53 24.52 -0.38
N LYS A 843 3.20 23.41 -0.68
CA LYS A 843 3.37 22.89 -2.05
C LYS A 843 2.00 22.58 -2.71
N SER A 844 1.00 22.15 -1.93
CA SER A 844 -0.38 21.98 -2.41
C SER A 844 -1.09 23.31 -2.66
N THR A 845 -1.03 24.27 -1.73
CA THR A 845 -1.66 25.59 -1.85
C THR A 845 -1.09 26.40 -3.04
N LEU A 846 0.23 26.39 -3.23
CA LEU A 846 0.88 26.98 -4.41
C LEU A 846 0.40 26.33 -5.72
N ARG A 847 0.21 25.01 -5.74
CA ARG A 847 -0.30 24.30 -6.93
C ARG A 847 -1.76 24.64 -7.23
N ILE A 848 -2.58 25.01 -6.24
CA ILE A 848 -3.91 25.57 -6.46
C ILE A 848 -3.78 26.96 -7.12
N LEU A 849 -2.99 27.84 -6.51
CA LEU A 849 -2.74 29.21 -6.98
C LEU A 849 -2.27 29.25 -8.44
N THR A 850 -1.22 28.51 -8.81
CA THR A 850 -0.64 28.55 -10.16
C THR A 850 -1.54 27.95 -11.26
N ASN A 851 -2.63 27.29 -10.89
CA ASN A 851 -3.60 26.68 -11.81
C ASN A 851 -4.94 27.43 -11.88
N LEU A 852 -5.05 28.61 -11.26
CA LEU A 852 -6.19 29.51 -11.42
C LEU A 852 -6.32 30.04 -12.86
N LYS A 853 -7.57 30.31 -13.26
CA LYS A 853 -7.98 30.66 -14.65
C LYS A 853 -9.10 31.70 -14.73
N LYS A 854 -9.58 32.16 -13.58
CA LYS A 854 -10.70 33.08 -13.40
C LYS A 854 -10.38 33.99 -12.22
N PHE A 855 -10.87 35.23 -12.30
CA PHE A 855 -10.68 36.24 -11.27
C PHE A 855 -11.96 37.07 -11.15
N GLN A 856 -12.28 37.56 -9.94
CA GLN A 856 -13.34 38.54 -9.70
C GLN A 856 -13.05 39.85 -10.44
N ASP A 857 -11.79 40.27 -10.43
CA ASP A 857 -11.29 41.51 -11.00
C ASP A 857 -9.81 41.39 -11.40
N THR A 858 -9.32 42.40 -12.13
CA THR A 858 -7.89 42.59 -12.43
C THR A 858 -7.44 44.01 -12.11
N GLU A 859 -8.02 44.64 -11.08
CA GLU A 859 -7.68 46.01 -10.71
C GLU A 859 -6.27 46.07 -10.08
N GLY A 860 -5.57 47.20 -10.27
CA GLY A 860 -4.19 47.39 -9.82
C GLY A 860 -3.10 46.60 -10.57
N VAL A 861 -3.43 45.51 -11.28
CA VAL A 861 -2.43 44.69 -12.00
C VAL A 861 -1.97 45.38 -13.29
N ASN A 862 -0.70 45.76 -13.36
CA ASN A 862 -0.09 46.48 -14.48
C ASN A 862 1.23 45.84 -14.95
N GLU A 863 1.94 46.48 -15.89
CA GLU A 863 3.24 45.99 -16.40
C GLU A 863 4.33 45.93 -15.31
N THR A 864 4.42 46.92 -14.41
CA THR A 864 5.46 46.96 -13.39
C THR A 864 5.25 45.85 -12.36
N VAL A 865 4.03 45.71 -11.82
CA VAL A 865 3.68 44.63 -10.88
C VAL A 865 4.05 43.25 -11.44
N LEU A 866 3.74 42.96 -12.70
CA LEU A 866 4.07 41.66 -13.31
C LEU A 866 5.57 41.49 -13.62
N ARG A 867 6.28 42.59 -13.93
CA ARG A 867 7.72 42.61 -14.19
C ARG A 867 8.53 42.41 -12.91
N ASP A 868 8.22 43.20 -11.89
CA ASP A 868 8.96 43.24 -10.62
C ASP A 868 8.76 41.92 -9.85
N LEU A 869 7.55 41.34 -9.95
CA LEU A 869 7.23 40.00 -9.47
C LEU A 869 7.96 38.90 -10.24
N LEU A 870 8.03 38.95 -11.57
CA LEU A 870 8.79 37.96 -12.36
C LEU A 870 10.28 38.02 -12.00
N ASN A 871 10.86 39.22 -11.91
CA ASN A 871 12.24 39.41 -11.50
C ASN A 871 12.48 38.83 -10.10
N SER A 872 11.59 39.11 -9.14
CA SER A 872 11.66 38.58 -7.77
C SER A 872 11.62 37.04 -7.72
N LEU A 873 10.86 36.39 -8.62
CA LEU A 873 10.82 34.92 -8.75
C LEU A 873 12.10 34.36 -9.35
N LEU A 874 12.65 34.99 -10.38
CA LEU A 874 13.90 34.57 -11.03
C LEU A 874 15.10 34.79 -10.10
N GLU A 875 15.16 35.91 -9.39
CA GLU A 875 16.18 36.18 -8.36
C GLU A 875 16.09 35.21 -7.17
N LYS A 876 14.90 34.75 -6.78
CA LYS A 876 14.78 33.64 -5.81
C LYS A 876 15.39 32.34 -6.32
N GLY A 877 15.44 32.14 -7.63
CA GLY A 877 16.16 31.04 -8.27
C GLY A 877 17.68 31.11 -8.16
N THR A 878 18.28 32.20 -7.67
CA THR A 878 19.76 32.37 -7.63
C THR A 878 20.40 32.20 -6.24
N LYS A 879 19.63 31.88 -5.20
CA LYS A 879 20.10 31.87 -3.81
C LYS A 879 19.98 30.48 -3.16
N ASN A 880 21.12 29.94 -2.72
CA ASN A 880 21.32 28.62 -2.11
C ASN A 880 20.98 27.41 -3.01
N THR A 881 22.05 26.73 -3.47
CA THR A 881 22.04 25.65 -4.47
C THR A 881 21.14 24.45 -4.14
N TRP A 882 20.96 24.10 -2.86
CA TRP A 882 20.17 22.92 -2.49
C TRP A 882 18.68 23.23 -2.37
N ILE A 883 18.34 24.37 -1.77
CA ILE A 883 16.96 24.86 -1.63
C ILE A 883 16.32 25.09 -3.00
N VAL A 884 17.05 25.71 -3.95
CA VAL A 884 16.56 25.96 -5.31
C VAL A 884 16.25 24.66 -6.07
N GLN A 885 16.90 23.54 -5.74
CA GLN A 885 16.62 22.25 -6.40
C GLN A 885 15.26 21.67 -5.96
N ASP A 886 14.92 21.70 -4.68
CA ASP A 886 13.59 21.26 -4.21
C ASP A 886 12.47 22.28 -4.53
N MET A 887 12.78 23.57 -4.53
CA MET A 887 11.85 24.65 -4.94
C MET A 887 11.70 24.80 -6.46
N GLY A 888 12.50 24.09 -7.26
CA GLY A 888 12.66 24.40 -8.69
C GLY A 888 11.39 24.23 -9.52
N ILE A 889 10.47 23.35 -9.10
CA ILE A 889 9.17 23.16 -9.73
C ILE A 889 8.22 24.32 -9.38
N GLN A 890 8.22 24.75 -8.12
CA GLN A 890 7.34 25.77 -7.58
C GLN A 890 7.70 27.15 -8.14
N ILE A 891 9.00 27.48 -8.20
CA ILE A 891 9.51 28.71 -8.85
C ILE A 891 9.09 28.72 -10.33
N ALA A 892 9.29 27.61 -11.05
CA ALA A 892 8.90 27.50 -12.45
C ALA A 892 7.39 27.67 -12.66
N ASP A 893 6.54 27.00 -11.88
CA ASP A 893 5.09 27.11 -11.99
C ASP A 893 4.59 28.53 -11.63
N CYS A 894 5.26 29.24 -10.71
CA CYS A 894 4.97 30.64 -10.40
C CYS A 894 5.33 31.58 -11.56
N CYS A 895 6.52 31.44 -12.17
CA CYS A 895 6.88 32.22 -13.36
C CYS A 895 5.92 31.95 -14.54
N ILE A 896 5.53 30.69 -14.74
CA ILE A 896 4.53 30.28 -15.72
C ILE A 896 3.15 30.90 -15.41
N TYR A 897 2.79 31.03 -14.14
CA TYR A 897 1.55 31.68 -13.71
C TYR A 897 1.55 33.19 -13.99
N VAL A 898 2.66 33.90 -13.79
CA VAL A 898 2.81 35.31 -14.18
C VAL A 898 2.65 35.48 -15.70
N ILE A 899 3.22 34.58 -16.51
CA ILE A 899 3.02 34.56 -17.97
C ILE A 899 1.55 34.30 -18.33
N ARG A 900 0.84 33.42 -17.61
CA ARG A 900 -0.62 33.20 -17.79
C ARG A 900 -1.44 34.45 -17.46
N CYS A 901 -1.13 35.15 -16.37
CA CYS A 901 -1.83 36.38 -15.97
C CYS A 901 -1.62 37.51 -17.00
N SER A 902 -0.39 37.72 -17.46
CA SER A 902 -0.10 38.66 -18.55
C SER A 902 -0.87 38.31 -19.84
N ASN A 903 -0.88 37.03 -20.24
CA ASN A 903 -1.65 36.59 -21.41
C ASN A 903 -3.15 36.84 -21.26
N TYR A 904 -3.74 36.60 -20.08
CA TYR A 904 -5.13 36.94 -19.75
C TYR A 904 -5.42 38.43 -19.95
N LEU A 905 -4.57 39.32 -19.38
CA LEU A 905 -4.69 40.77 -19.60
C LEU A 905 -4.57 41.14 -21.09
N THR A 906 -3.69 40.50 -21.86
CA THR A 906 -3.63 40.78 -23.32
C THR A 906 -4.82 40.24 -24.11
N ALA A 907 -5.62 39.32 -23.55
CA ALA A 907 -6.83 38.80 -24.18
C ALA A 907 -8.04 39.74 -23.95
N LEU A 908 -8.20 40.31 -22.75
CA LEU A 908 -9.28 41.26 -22.41
C LEU A 908 -9.38 42.42 -23.42
N GLU A 909 -10.59 42.76 -23.86
CA GLU A 909 -10.81 43.77 -24.92
C GLU A 909 -10.39 45.17 -24.47
N ASP A 910 -10.74 45.56 -23.24
CA ASP A 910 -10.49 46.90 -22.67
C ASP A 910 -9.01 47.24 -22.45
N THR A 911 -8.12 46.24 -22.43
CA THR A 911 -6.70 46.45 -22.14
C THR A 911 -6.02 47.26 -23.27
N PRO A 912 -5.42 48.44 -22.99
CA PRO A 912 -4.94 49.31 -24.06
C PRO A 912 -3.91 48.66 -25.00
N LYS A 913 -4.02 48.92 -26.30
CA LYS A 913 -3.12 48.36 -27.34
C LYS A 913 -1.62 48.62 -27.07
N LYS A 914 -1.28 49.75 -26.43
CA LYS A 914 0.09 50.02 -25.94
C LYS A 914 0.50 48.99 -24.87
N THR A 915 -0.27 48.88 -23.80
CA THR A 915 -0.07 47.90 -22.71
C THR A 915 0.05 46.48 -23.26
N LYS A 916 -0.83 46.04 -24.17
CA LYS A 916 -0.72 44.71 -24.81
C LYS A 916 0.64 44.48 -25.51
N LYS A 917 1.16 45.50 -26.22
CA LYS A 917 2.48 45.42 -26.89
C LYS A 917 3.64 45.39 -25.89
N HIS A 918 3.57 46.19 -24.83
CA HIS A 918 4.60 46.21 -23.79
C HIS A 918 4.64 44.90 -22.97
N LEU A 919 3.47 44.40 -22.53
CA LEU A 919 3.32 43.13 -21.81
C LEU A 919 3.94 41.95 -22.57
N ARG A 920 3.69 41.84 -23.89
CA ARG A 920 4.32 40.81 -24.73
C ARG A 920 5.84 41.01 -24.87
N LYS A 921 6.28 42.26 -25.03
CA LYS A 921 7.71 42.58 -25.24
C LYS A 921 8.54 42.25 -23.99
N PHE A 922 8.15 42.69 -22.79
CA PHE A 922 9.00 42.49 -21.62
C PHE A 922 9.15 41.02 -21.25
N LEU A 923 8.08 40.22 -21.27
CA LEU A 923 8.17 38.79 -20.96
C LEU A 923 9.09 38.03 -21.94
N ALA A 924 9.04 38.37 -23.23
CA ALA A 924 9.92 37.76 -24.24
C ALA A 924 11.39 38.19 -24.09
N GLN A 925 11.63 39.43 -23.64
CA GLN A 925 12.98 39.89 -23.29
C GLN A 925 13.50 39.23 -22.01
N GLU A 926 12.66 39.07 -20.99
CA GLU A 926 13.06 38.59 -19.67
C GLU A 926 13.36 37.08 -19.68
N ILE A 927 12.45 36.28 -20.22
CA ILE A 927 12.68 34.83 -20.42
C ILE A 927 13.81 34.58 -21.43
N GLY A 928 14.03 35.49 -22.39
CA GLY A 928 15.17 35.44 -23.30
C GLY A 928 16.51 35.70 -22.60
N ARG A 929 16.58 36.74 -21.77
CA ARG A 929 17.74 37.09 -20.93
C ARG A 929 18.10 35.93 -19.99
N GLU A 930 17.10 35.34 -19.35
CA GLU A 930 17.35 34.24 -18.42
C GLU A 930 17.73 32.92 -19.12
N LEU A 931 17.22 32.69 -20.35
CA LEU A 931 17.70 31.61 -21.20
C LEU A 931 19.17 31.81 -21.60
N GLU A 932 19.55 33.02 -22.03
CA GLU A 932 20.92 33.36 -22.40
C GLU A 932 21.89 33.16 -21.23
N THR A 933 21.50 33.63 -20.03
CA THR A 933 22.17 33.38 -18.75
C THR A 933 22.29 31.88 -18.45
N TYR A 934 21.20 31.12 -18.56
CA TYR A 934 21.20 29.67 -18.37
C TYR A 934 22.10 28.93 -19.37
N PHE A 935 22.25 29.43 -20.59
CA PHE A 935 23.08 28.79 -21.62
C PHE A 935 24.57 29.09 -21.47
N HIS A 936 24.97 30.35 -21.26
CA HIS A 936 26.38 30.73 -21.27
C HIS A 936 27.04 30.66 -19.89
N GLN A 937 26.36 31.13 -18.84
CA GLN A 937 26.96 31.24 -17.51
C GLN A 937 27.12 29.88 -16.82
N ALA A 938 28.06 29.81 -15.87
CA ALA A 938 28.30 28.62 -15.06
C ALA A 938 27.40 28.54 -13.81
N ASN A 939 27.02 29.70 -13.26
CA ASN A 939 26.38 29.83 -11.94
C ASN A 939 24.87 30.14 -12.03
N CYS A 940 24.26 30.05 -13.21
CA CYS A 940 22.81 30.16 -13.34
C CYS A 940 22.14 28.95 -12.66
N LEU A 941 21.41 29.23 -11.59
CA LEU A 941 20.64 28.25 -10.81
C LEU A 941 19.17 28.13 -11.28
N THR A 942 18.75 28.91 -12.28
CA THR A 942 17.37 28.91 -12.79
C THR A 942 16.92 27.51 -13.22
N PRO A 943 15.80 26.99 -12.67
CA PRO A 943 15.37 25.61 -12.91
C PRO A 943 15.08 25.32 -14.39
N PHE A 944 15.73 24.29 -14.97
CA PHE A 944 15.51 23.88 -16.36
C PHE A 944 14.03 23.57 -16.68
N VAL A 945 13.26 23.15 -15.66
CA VAL A 945 11.82 22.91 -15.75
C VAL A 945 11.01 24.16 -16.13
N LEU A 946 11.50 25.37 -15.85
CA LEU A 946 10.90 26.63 -16.32
C LEU A 946 10.85 26.67 -17.86
N PHE A 947 12.00 26.50 -18.52
CA PHE A 947 12.07 26.50 -19.98
C PHE A 947 11.26 25.34 -20.58
N VAL A 948 11.32 24.15 -19.98
CA VAL A 948 10.51 22.98 -20.37
C VAL A 948 9.00 23.27 -20.31
N ASN A 949 8.55 24.09 -19.36
CA ASN A 949 7.15 24.51 -19.27
C ASN A 949 6.81 25.66 -20.22
N VAL A 950 7.72 26.61 -20.45
CA VAL A 950 7.57 27.71 -21.44
C VAL A 950 7.33 27.14 -22.85
N MET A 951 8.10 26.15 -23.28
CA MET A 951 7.95 25.54 -24.62
C MET A 951 6.59 24.82 -24.84
N LYS A 952 5.86 24.53 -23.75
CA LYS A 952 4.52 23.92 -23.77
C LYS A 952 3.38 24.95 -23.68
N LEU A 953 3.68 26.23 -23.49
CA LEU A 953 2.66 27.28 -23.44
C LEU A 953 2.07 27.59 -24.82
N ASN A 954 0.95 28.32 -24.79
CA ASN A 954 0.34 28.95 -25.95
C ASN A 954 0.59 30.46 -25.87
N TRP A 955 1.82 30.89 -26.17
CA TRP A 955 2.31 32.25 -25.92
C TRP A 955 3.33 32.69 -26.97
N ASP A 956 3.05 33.80 -27.66
CA ASP A 956 3.87 34.39 -28.73
C ASP A 956 5.37 34.44 -28.43
N GLY A 957 5.76 34.84 -27.20
CA GLY A 957 7.16 35.02 -26.84
C GLY A 957 8.01 33.75 -26.88
N VAL A 958 7.39 32.57 -26.98
CA VAL A 958 8.09 31.30 -27.25
C VAL A 958 8.86 31.33 -28.56
N LEU A 959 8.42 32.12 -29.57
CA LEU A 959 9.12 32.22 -30.85
C LEU A 959 10.52 32.82 -30.69
N LYS A 960 10.67 33.87 -29.87
CA LYS A 960 11.99 34.45 -29.58
C LYS A 960 12.90 33.48 -28.80
N VAL A 961 12.32 32.64 -27.93
CA VAL A 961 13.03 31.54 -27.25
C VAL A 961 13.48 30.47 -28.25
N VAL A 962 12.65 30.12 -29.23
CA VAL A 962 12.98 29.16 -30.31
C VAL A 962 14.14 29.67 -31.18
N SER A 963 14.13 30.95 -31.60
CA SER A 963 15.23 31.54 -32.38
C SER A 963 16.58 31.40 -31.67
N LEU A 964 16.65 31.79 -30.38
CA LEU A 964 17.87 31.66 -29.58
C LEU A 964 18.32 30.20 -29.45
N LEU A 965 17.39 29.29 -29.18
CA LEU A 965 17.70 27.86 -29.06
C LEU A 965 18.20 27.22 -30.37
N LEU A 966 17.69 27.62 -31.53
CA LEU A 966 18.16 27.13 -32.83
C LEU A 966 19.63 27.51 -33.07
N GLN A 967 20.05 28.67 -32.58
CA GLN A 967 21.43 29.18 -32.65
C GLN A 967 22.33 28.46 -31.61
N TYR A 968 21.89 28.37 -30.35
CA TYR A 968 22.63 27.73 -29.24
C TYR A 968 22.90 26.22 -29.41
N VAL A 969 22.22 25.54 -30.35
CA VAL A 969 22.54 24.15 -30.72
C VAL A 969 23.93 24.03 -31.36
N PHE A 970 24.37 25.05 -32.11
CA PHE A 970 25.61 25.02 -32.88
C PHE A 970 26.74 25.86 -32.27
N ASP A 971 26.41 26.99 -31.65
CA ASP A 971 27.30 27.92 -30.92
C ASP A 971 28.45 27.23 -30.16
N GLU A 972 29.71 27.60 -30.41
CA GLU A 972 30.88 26.93 -29.83
C GLU A 972 31.05 27.16 -28.31
N GLU A 973 30.52 28.26 -27.76
CA GLU A 973 30.63 28.57 -26.33
C GLU A 973 29.68 27.71 -25.48
N VAL A 974 28.59 27.21 -26.08
CA VAL A 974 27.57 26.42 -25.37
C VAL A 974 28.07 25.02 -25.02
N LYS A 975 28.17 24.75 -23.71
CA LYS A 975 28.63 23.47 -23.15
C LYS A 975 27.85 22.27 -23.74
N PRO A 976 28.50 21.16 -24.16
CA PRO A 976 27.84 20.07 -24.91
C PRO A 976 26.64 19.36 -24.24
N PHE A 977 26.44 19.51 -22.93
CA PHE A 977 25.21 19.01 -22.28
C PHE A 977 24.04 20.00 -22.44
N LYS A 978 24.30 21.31 -22.36
CA LYS A 978 23.30 22.35 -22.65
C LYS A 978 22.84 22.31 -24.11
N LYS A 979 23.76 22.02 -25.05
CA LYS A 979 23.39 21.73 -26.46
C LYS A 979 22.37 20.60 -26.61
N ASN A 980 22.42 19.57 -25.75
CA ASN A 980 21.41 18.51 -25.74
C ASN A 980 20.07 18.99 -25.14
N GLN A 981 20.12 19.85 -24.12
CA GLN A 981 18.92 20.48 -23.55
C GLN A 981 18.23 21.44 -24.54
N ALA A 982 18.98 22.17 -25.38
CA ALA A 982 18.39 22.96 -26.46
C ALA A 982 17.62 22.10 -27.47
N LEU A 983 18.19 20.99 -27.91
CA LEU A 983 17.50 20.02 -28.77
C LEU A 983 16.23 19.47 -28.12
N GLU A 984 16.24 19.23 -26.80
CA GLU A 984 15.08 18.76 -26.03
C GLU A 984 13.97 19.83 -25.95
N LEU A 985 14.33 21.08 -25.64
CA LEU A 985 13.40 22.22 -25.60
C LEU A 985 12.77 22.49 -26.97
N LEU A 986 13.58 22.53 -28.04
CA LEU A 986 13.09 22.67 -29.42
C LEU A 986 12.14 21.54 -29.79
N LYS A 987 12.48 20.29 -29.43
CA LYS A 987 11.63 19.11 -29.66
C LYS A 987 10.29 19.22 -28.93
N LEU A 988 10.22 19.84 -27.74
CA LEU A 988 8.95 20.12 -27.07
C LEU A 988 8.08 21.09 -27.88
N PHE A 989 8.66 22.20 -28.36
CA PHE A 989 7.94 23.18 -29.19
C PHE A 989 7.40 22.58 -30.50
N TYR A 990 8.22 21.86 -31.27
CA TYR A 990 7.77 21.24 -32.53
C TYR A 990 6.78 20.07 -32.34
N ASN A 991 6.53 19.62 -31.11
CA ASN A 991 5.44 18.70 -30.79
C ASN A 991 4.21 19.40 -30.15
N ASN A 992 4.27 20.70 -29.85
CA ASN A 992 3.19 21.49 -29.26
C ASN A 992 2.12 21.88 -30.29
N LYS A 993 1.41 20.88 -30.83
CA LYS A 993 0.35 21.04 -31.84
C LYS A 993 -0.69 22.10 -31.48
N ARG A 994 -0.96 22.34 -30.19
CA ARG A 994 -1.92 23.34 -29.74
C ARG A 994 -1.50 24.76 -30.10
N TYR A 995 -0.22 25.10 -29.95
CA TYR A 995 0.29 26.42 -30.36
C TYR A 995 0.47 26.50 -31.88
N LEU A 996 1.10 25.47 -32.46
CA LEU A 996 1.45 25.42 -33.89
C LEU A 996 0.24 25.54 -34.82
N ASN A 997 -0.92 25.00 -34.41
CA ASN A 997 -2.15 25.06 -35.21
C ASN A 997 -2.92 26.39 -35.11
N ASN A 998 -2.60 27.28 -34.15
CA ASN A 998 -3.40 28.49 -33.92
C ASN A 998 -3.06 29.62 -34.91
N GLU A 999 -1.78 29.93 -35.13
CA GLU A 999 -1.33 30.98 -36.05
C GLU A 999 -0.18 30.50 -36.97
N PRO A 1000 -0.36 29.41 -37.75
CA PRO A 1000 0.73 28.77 -38.49
C PRO A 1000 1.43 29.66 -39.52
N ALA A 1001 0.74 30.66 -40.09
CA ALA A 1001 1.32 31.62 -41.02
C ALA A 1001 2.38 32.52 -40.36
N LYS A 1002 2.04 33.11 -39.21
CA LYS A 1002 2.93 33.94 -38.38
C LYS A 1002 4.14 33.16 -37.86
N ILE A 1003 3.93 31.90 -37.44
CA ILE A 1003 5.01 31.03 -36.96
C ILE A 1003 6.00 30.70 -38.08
N LYS A 1004 5.55 30.56 -39.33
CA LYS A 1004 6.45 30.50 -40.49
C LYS A 1004 7.21 31.83 -40.64
N GLU A 1005 6.49 32.94 -40.73
CA GLU A 1005 7.04 34.28 -40.99
C GLU A 1005 8.16 34.65 -40.00
N GLU A 1006 7.92 34.50 -38.69
CA GLU A 1006 8.90 34.84 -37.66
C GLU A 1006 10.13 33.92 -37.61
N LEU A 1007 10.01 32.64 -38.03
CA LEU A 1007 11.10 31.65 -37.94
C LEU A 1007 11.76 31.28 -39.28
N THR A 1008 11.32 31.85 -40.41
CA THR A 1008 11.81 31.45 -41.75
C THR A 1008 13.33 31.51 -41.87
N ALA A 1009 13.96 32.61 -41.45
CA ALA A 1009 15.41 32.78 -41.51
C ALA A 1009 16.16 31.88 -40.51
N ASP A 1010 15.61 31.66 -39.31
CA ASP A 1010 16.19 30.73 -38.33
C ASP A 1010 16.14 29.28 -38.84
N HIS A 1011 15.09 28.88 -39.58
CA HIS A 1011 14.96 27.54 -40.18
C HIS A 1011 15.97 27.32 -41.32
N GLU A 1012 16.20 28.32 -42.15
CA GLU A 1012 17.19 28.29 -43.23
C GLU A 1012 18.62 28.18 -42.66
N CYS A 1013 18.98 29.07 -41.73
CA CYS A 1013 20.26 29.02 -41.01
C CYS A 1013 20.46 27.71 -40.22
N PHE A 1014 19.41 27.18 -39.57
CA PHE A 1014 19.46 25.86 -38.92
C PHE A 1014 19.73 24.74 -39.93
N SER A 1015 19.14 24.79 -41.12
CA SER A 1015 19.36 23.81 -42.19
C SER A 1015 20.82 23.79 -42.65
N GLU A 1016 21.40 24.97 -42.92
CA GLU A 1016 22.81 25.09 -43.31
C GLU A 1016 23.75 24.56 -42.21
N ASN A 1017 23.49 24.91 -40.95
CA ASN A 1017 24.28 24.45 -39.82
C ASN A 1017 24.20 22.93 -39.60
N VAL A 1018 23.03 22.30 -39.78
CA VAL A 1018 22.89 20.83 -39.78
C VAL A 1018 23.74 20.19 -40.87
N ILE A 1019 23.72 20.74 -42.09
CA ILE A 1019 24.50 20.20 -43.22
C ILE A 1019 26.01 20.40 -42.99
N SER A 1020 26.42 21.57 -42.50
CA SER A 1020 27.81 21.89 -42.15
C SER A 1020 28.35 20.92 -41.09
N LEU A 1021 27.58 20.68 -40.02
CA LEU A 1021 27.93 19.72 -38.98
C LEU A 1021 28.03 18.29 -39.51
N LEU A 1022 27.09 17.85 -40.36
CA LEU A 1022 27.14 16.50 -40.94
C LEU A 1022 28.34 16.33 -41.87
N LYS A 1023 28.72 17.38 -42.62
CA LYS A 1023 29.93 17.40 -43.46
C LYS A 1023 31.22 17.32 -42.63
N SER A 1024 31.36 18.11 -41.56
CA SER A 1024 32.55 18.08 -40.70
C SER A 1024 32.71 16.72 -39.99
N LEU A 1025 31.60 16.09 -39.61
CA LEU A 1025 31.54 14.76 -39.01
C LEU A 1025 31.96 13.60 -39.92
N LEU A 1026 32.07 13.81 -41.24
CA LEU A 1026 32.69 12.84 -42.16
C LEU A 1026 34.23 12.83 -42.04
N ASN A 1027 34.83 13.95 -41.61
CA ASN A 1027 36.27 14.14 -41.51
C ASN A 1027 36.79 13.91 -40.07
N GLU A 1028 36.13 14.48 -39.06
CA GLU A 1028 36.48 14.31 -37.64
C GLU A 1028 35.29 13.87 -36.78
N ASN A 1029 35.49 12.86 -35.93
CA ASN A 1029 34.40 12.13 -35.29
C ASN A 1029 34.34 12.36 -33.77
N ASN A 1030 34.21 13.63 -33.37
CA ASN A 1030 34.36 14.09 -31.98
C ASN A 1030 33.02 14.33 -31.22
N VAL A 1031 31.87 14.23 -31.90
CA VAL A 1031 30.54 14.48 -31.29
C VAL A 1031 29.99 13.23 -30.58
N LYS A 1032 29.27 13.42 -29.47
CA LYS A 1032 28.65 12.34 -28.69
C LYS A 1032 27.38 11.82 -29.38
N ASP A 1033 27.26 10.50 -29.52
CA ASP A 1033 26.14 9.80 -30.17
C ASP A 1033 24.73 10.20 -29.64
N ARG A 1034 24.61 10.55 -28.35
CA ARG A 1034 23.36 11.10 -27.76
C ARG A 1034 22.91 12.42 -28.41
N PHE A 1035 23.85 13.30 -28.79
CA PHE A 1035 23.53 14.55 -29.48
C PHE A 1035 23.00 14.27 -30.89
N ILE A 1036 23.65 13.36 -31.62
CA ILE A 1036 23.18 12.91 -32.95
C ILE A 1036 21.78 12.29 -32.86
N SER A 1037 21.55 11.43 -31.87
CA SER A 1037 20.22 10.85 -31.60
C SER A 1037 19.16 11.93 -31.39
N ASN A 1038 19.44 12.92 -30.53
CA ASN A 1038 18.53 14.03 -30.24
C ASN A 1038 18.30 14.92 -31.46
N LEU A 1039 19.33 15.18 -32.27
CA LEU A 1039 19.23 15.99 -33.49
C LEU A 1039 18.37 15.31 -34.56
N PHE A 1040 18.52 14.00 -34.77
CA PHE A 1040 17.64 13.25 -35.67
C PHE A 1040 16.19 13.22 -35.19
N ASP A 1041 15.98 13.15 -33.87
CA ASP A 1041 14.65 13.14 -33.27
C ASP A 1041 13.97 14.53 -33.33
N LEU A 1042 14.76 15.61 -33.26
CA LEU A 1042 14.31 16.98 -33.53
C LEU A 1042 13.95 17.18 -35.02
N LEU A 1043 14.83 16.79 -35.95
CA LEU A 1043 14.55 16.86 -37.40
C LEU A 1043 13.27 16.08 -37.76
N SER A 1044 13.05 14.93 -37.11
CA SER A 1044 11.83 14.14 -37.26
C SER A 1044 10.58 14.86 -36.73
N ALA A 1045 10.69 15.60 -35.62
CA ALA A 1045 9.62 16.46 -35.11
C ALA A 1045 9.33 17.64 -36.05
N ILE A 1046 10.37 18.39 -36.47
CA ILE A 1046 10.23 19.54 -37.38
C ILE A 1046 9.54 19.11 -38.69
N LYS A 1047 9.95 17.98 -39.30
CA LYS A 1047 9.32 17.48 -40.53
C LYS A 1047 7.85 17.07 -40.36
N THR A 1048 7.38 16.88 -39.13
CA THR A 1048 6.03 16.33 -38.84
C THR A 1048 5.15 17.25 -37.98
N CYS A 1049 5.62 18.46 -37.68
CA CYS A 1049 4.94 19.44 -36.81
C CYS A 1049 3.69 20.09 -37.41
N GLY A 1050 3.34 19.78 -38.67
CA GLY A 1050 2.18 20.33 -39.38
C GLY A 1050 2.40 21.68 -40.07
N LEU A 1051 3.48 22.40 -39.75
CA LEU A 1051 3.75 23.73 -40.32
C LEU A 1051 4.17 23.74 -41.80
N ASN A 1052 4.51 22.59 -42.42
CA ASN A 1052 5.09 22.50 -43.76
C ASN A 1052 6.25 23.52 -43.96
N ILE A 1053 7.39 23.23 -43.33
CA ILE A 1053 8.58 24.09 -43.39
C ILE A 1053 9.41 23.66 -44.60
N ASP A 1054 9.36 24.48 -45.65
CA ASP A 1054 9.94 24.17 -46.95
C ASP A 1054 11.34 24.78 -47.15
N ASN A 1055 11.70 25.81 -46.38
CA ASN A 1055 13.04 26.45 -46.35
C ASN A 1055 14.15 25.56 -45.76
N ILE A 1056 13.82 24.38 -45.22
CA ILE A 1056 14.81 23.41 -44.76
C ILE A 1056 15.16 22.48 -45.94
N GLN A 1057 16.46 22.33 -46.22
CA GLN A 1057 17.02 21.55 -47.32
C GLN A 1057 16.93 20.04 -47.02
N TRP A 1058 15.70 19.52 -46.99
CA TRP A 1058 15.38 18.15 -46.59
C TRP A 1058 16.06 17.08 -47.44
N ILE A 1059 16.32 17.38 -48.72
CA ILE A 1059 17.02 16.46 -49.65
C ILE A 1059 18.47 16.31 -49.20
N ASP A 1060 19.23 17.41 -49.14
CA ASP A 1060 20.63 17.45 -48.71
C ASP A 1060 20.81 16.86 -47.31
N ILE A 1061 19.94 17.21 -46.35
CA ILE A 1061 19.96 16.61 -45.01
C ILE A 1061 19.76 15.09 -45.11
N SER A 1062 18.83 14.59 -45.93
CA SER A 1062 18.61 13.15 -46.09
C SER A 1062 19.82 12.41 -46.68
N GLU A 1063 20.58 13.06 -47.57
CA GLU A 1063 21.79 12.49 -48.16
C GLU A 1063 22.94 12.49 -47.16
N HIS A 1064 23.24 13.62 -46.51
CA HIS A 1064 24.34 13.75 -45.54
C HIS A 1064 24.10 12.90 -44.28
N VAL A 1065 22.84 12.75 -43.83
CA VAL A 1065 22.48 11.82 -42.72
C VAL A 1065 22.73 10.37 -43.12
N ARG A 1066 22.44 9.98 -44.37
CA ARG A 1066 22.71 8.62 -44.88
C ARG A 1066 24.20 8.40 -45.15
N GLU A 1067 24.94 9.42 -45.56
CA GLU A 1067 26.39 9.33 -45.71
C GLU A 1067 27.12 9.23 -44.37
N TYR A 1068 26.74 10.01 -43.35
CA TYR A 1068 27.29 9.88 -42.00
C TYR A 1068 26.96 8.51 -41.39
N ARG A 1069 25.75 7.98 -41.63
CA ARG A 1069 25.41 6.58 -41.30
C ARG A 1069 26.31 5.56 -42.00
N SER A 1070 26.87 5.88 -43.18
CA SER A 1070 27.78 4.96 -43.90
C SER A 1070 29.18 4.88 -43.27
N THR A 1071 29.62 5.90 -42.53
CA THR A 1071 30.95 5.97 -41.92
C THR A 1071 30.95 5.61 -40.42
N VAL A 1072 29.79 5.71 -39.75
CA VAL A 1072 29.64 5.50 -38.29
C VAL A 1072 28.60 4.44 -37.93
N SER A 1073 28.88 3.66 -36.89
CA SER A 1073 27.90 2.75 -36.26
C SER A 1073 27.28 3.42 -35.05
N PHE A 1074 25.98 3.67 -35.11
CA PHE A 1074 25.17 4.28 -34.05
C PHE A 1074 24.87 3.30 -32.90
N SER A 1075 24.54 3.84 -31.72
CA SER A 1075 23.91 3.07 -30.63
C SER A 1075 22.49 2.59 -31.00
N LYS A 1076 21.86 1.83 -30.10
CA LYS A 1076 20.45 1.41 -30.23
C LYS A 1076 19.52 2.62 -30.42
N ASP A 1077 19.76 3.70 -29.68
CA ASP A 1077 18.86 4.85 -29.62
C ASP A 1077 19.07 5.76 -30.84
N ALA A 1078 20.32 6.09 -31.17
CA ALA A 1078 20.67 6.85 -32.37
C ALA A 1078 20.27 6.10 -33.66
N LYS A 1079 20.36 4.76 -33.70
CA LYS A 1079 19.82 3.94 -34.80
C LYS A 1079 18.30 4.00 -34.89
N THR A 1080 17.61 4.08 -33.75
CA THR A 1080 16.14 4.20 -33.71
C THR A 1080 15.68 5.58 -34.18
N ALA A 1081 16.34 6.65 -33.72
CA ALA A 1081 16.11 8.01 -34.19
C ALA A 1081 16.42 8.18 -35.69
N PHE A 1082 17.52 7.60 -36.17
CA PHE A 1082 17.86 7.54 -37.60
C PHE A 1082 16.78 6.83 -38.42
N ASN A 1083 16.35 5.63 -38.01
CA ASN A 1083 15.29 4.87 -38.70
C ASN A 1083 13.98 5.69 -38.79
N LYS A 1084 13.60 6.32 -37.68
CA LYS A 1084 12.42 7.19 -37.57
C LYS A 1084 12.54 8.41 -38.49
N LEU A 1085 13.69 9.07 -38.54
CA LEU A 1085 13.94 10.21 -39.43
C LEU A 1085 13.86 9.79 -40.90
N CYS A 1086 14.54 8.71 -41.30
CA CYS A 1086 14.48 8.17 -42.66
C CYS A 1086 13.03 7.86 -43.10
N ALA A 1087 12.24 7.25 -42.23
CA ALA A 1087 10.82 6.96 -42.50
C ALA A 1087 9.97 8.24 -42.67
N ARG A 1088 10.25 9.33 -41.94
CA ARG A 1088 9.56 10.62 -42.11
C ARG A 1088 10.05 11.43 -43.32
N LEU A 1089 11.25 11.15 -43.83
CA LEU A 1089 11.80 11.74 -45.05
C LEU A 1089 11.50 10.91 -46.31
N GLY A 1090 10.89 9.72 -46.19
CA GLY A 1090 10.61 8.84 -47.33
C GLY A 1090 11.84 8.15 -47.92
N VAL A 1091 12.98 8.13 -47.20
CA VAL A 1091 14.26 7.60 -47.70
C VAL A 1091 14.62 6.26 -47.06
N SER A 1092 15.34 5.41 -47.80
CA SER A 1092 15.76 4.10 -47.28
C SER A 1092 16.80 4.23 -46.16
N ASN A 1093 16.46 3.64 -45.00
CA ASN A 1093 17.34 3.48 -43.85
C ASN A 1093 18.40 2.37 -44.04
N ILE A 1094 18.34 1.60 -45.13
CA ILE A 1094 19.36 0.61 -45.49
C ILE A 1094 20.52 1.35 -46.16
N VAL A 1095 21.64 1.44 -45.44
CA VAL A 1095 22.87 2.12 -45.87
C VAL A 1095 24.01 1.10 -45.92
N LYS A 1096 24.76 1.07 -47.03
CA LYS A 1096 25.99 0.28 -47.16
C LYS A 1096 27.11 0.99 -46.39
N MET A 1097 27.77 0.28 -45.47
CA MET A 1097 28.89 0.83 -44.69
C MET A 1097 30.13 0.99 -45.57
N LYS A 1098 30.81 2.14 -45.52
CA LYS A 1098 32.12 2.36 -46.15
C LYS A 1098 33.21 1.64 -45.33
N GLN A 1099 34.14 0.96 -45.99
CA GLN A 1099 35.25 0.29 -45.30
C GLN A 1099 36.31 1.33 -44.86
N LYS A 1100 36.83 1.20 -43.64
CA LYS A 1100 37.91 2.08 -43.15
C LYS A 1100 39.26 1.68 -43.74
N THR A 1101 39.79 2.49 -44.64
CA THR A 1101 41.15 2.39 -45.15
C THR A 1101 42.15 3.00 -44.16
N ASN A 1102 42.91 2.17 -43.45
CA ASN A 1102 44.09 2.63 -42.72
C ASN A 1102 45.18 3.06 -43.73
N LYS A 1103 45.73 4.27 -43.58
CA LYS A 1103 46.98 4.66 -44.24
C LYS A 1103 48.11 4.74 -43.22
N LEU A 1104 49.13 3.91 -43.43
CA LEU A 1104 50.44 4.03 -42.80
C LEU A 1104 51.34 4.87 -43.71
N VAL A 1105 52.14 5.76 -43.13
CA VAL A 1105 53.34 6.30 -43.76
C VAL A 1105 54.44 6.31 -42.70
N VAL A 1106 55.61 5.82 -43.10
CA VAL A 1106 56.88 5.88 -42.35
C VAL A 1106 57.87 6.61 -43.25
N ASN A 1107 58.75 7.41 -42.67
CA ASN A 1107 60.02 7.74 -43.32
C ASN A 1107 61.08 8.02 -42.25
N GLU A 1108 62.33 7.65 -42.53
CA GLU A 1108 63.46 7.71 -41.60
C GLU A 1108 64.57 8.60 -42.16
N ASN A 1109 65.34 9.24 -41.28
CA ASN A 1109 66.78 9.43 -41.48
C ASN A 1109 67.48 9.86 -40.17
N SER A 1110 68.61 9.22 -39.87
CA SER A 1110 69.64 9.62 -38.90
C SER A 1110 70.55 10.72 -39.50
N GLY A 1111 71.44 11.44 -38.82
CA GLY A 1111 72.07 11.42 -37.47
C GLY A 1111 73.47 12.10 -37.66
N SER A 1112 74.13 12.80 -36.74
CA SER A 1112 74.35 12.73 -35.28
C SER A 1112 74.51 14.17 -34.69
N GLU A 1113 74.86 14.50 -33.43
CA GLU A 1113 75.48 13.81 -32.29
C GLU A 1113 74.70 14.01 -30.94
N HIS A 1114 75.32 13.63 -29.82
CA HIS A 1114 74.72 13.43 -28.49
C HIS A 1114 74.92 14.66 -27.53
N ALA A 1115 74.39 14.73 -26.29
CA ALA A 1115 73.79 13.71 -25.42
C ALA A 1115 72.82 14.27 -24.35
N GLN A 1116 71.73 13.55 -24.04
CA GLN A 1116 71.33 13.10 -22.69
C GLN A 1116 70.06 12.22 -22.75
N ILE A 1117 69.63 11.61 -21.63
CA ILE A 1117 68.97 10.28 -21.64
C ILE A 1117 67.52 10.28 -21.06
N ASN A 1118 66.63 9.59 -21.80
CA ASN A 1118 65.31 9.01 -21.44
C ASN A 1118 64.14 9.92 -20.98
N GLY A 1119 62.97 9.75 -21.62
CA GLY A 1119 61.72 10.40 -21.17
C GLY A 1119 60.37 10.11 -21.88
N LYS A 1120 60.30 9.28 -22.93
CA LYS A 1120 59.03 9.08 -23.69
C LYS A 1120 58.04 8.12 -23.00
N LYS A 1121 57.00 8.66 -22.33
CA LYS A 1121 55.80 7.90 -21.92
C LYS A 1121 54.84 7.69 -23.11
N LYS A 1122 54.44 6.43 -23.38
CA LYS A 1122 53.24 6.09 -24.17
C LYS A 1122 52.00 6.10 -23.26
N SER A 1123 50.85 6.59 -23.73
CA SER A 1123 49.56 6.39 -23.06
C SER A 1123 48.78 5.24 -23.70
N LYS A 1124 48.39 4.24 -22.89
CA LYS A 1124 47.49 3.14 -23.32
C LYS A 1124 46.05 3.47 -22.91
N LYS A 1125 45.11 3.46 -23.86
CA LYS A 1125 43.67 3.59 -23.59
C LYS A 1125 43.07 2.21 -23.33
N GLY A 1126 43.23 1.71 -22.11
CA GLY A 1126 42.84 0.34 -21.73
C GLY A 1126 42.90 0.13 -20.22
N THR A 1127 42.16 0.94 -19.45
CA THR A 1127 42.34 1.03 -17.97
C THR A 1127 41.05 1.38 -17.20
N LYS A 1128 39.86 1.05 -17.73
CA LYS A 1128 38.58 1.11 -16.96
C LYS A 1128 37.91 -0.26 -16.79
N HIS A 1129 37.61 -0.97 -17.87
CA HIS A 1129 37.03 -2.33 -17.75
C HIS A 1129 38.02 -3.32 -17.11
N GLU A 1130 39.31 -3.17 -17.41
CA GLU A 1130 40.39 -3.93 -16.78
C GLU A 1130 40.55 -3.56 -15.29
N LYS A 1131 40.43 -2.28 -14.90
CA LYS A 1131 40.42 -1.90 -13.47
C LYS A 1131 39.23 -2.48 -12.71
N LEU A 1132 38.05 -2.61 -13.33
CA LEU A 1132 36.89 -3.23 -12.69
C LEU A 1132 37.08 -4.76 -12.54
N LYS A 1133 37.65 -5.41 -13.58
CA LYS A 1133 37.96 -6.84 -13.55
C LYS A 1133 39.07 -7.15 -12.54
N LEU A 1134 40.14 -6.36 -12.51
CA LEU A 1134 41.21 -6.43 -11.52
C LEU A 1134 40.70 -6.12 -10.09
N LYS A 1135 39.73 -5.23 -9.88
CA LYS A 1135 39.09 -5.08 -8.56
C LYS A 1135 38.34 -6.35 -8.13
N LYS A 1136 37.63 -7.02 -9.05
CA LYS A 1136 36.96 -8.31 -8.75
C LYS A 1136 37.96 -9.45 -8.56
N GLU A 1137 39.00 -9.56 -9.39
CA GLU A 1137 40.07 -10.55 -9.28
C GLU A 1137 40.95 -10.31 -8.03
N ALA A 1138 41.15 -9.06 -7.60
CA ALA A 1138 41.80 -8.73 -6.33
C ALA A 1138 40.90 -9.03 -5.12
N LYS A 1139 39.59 -8.74 -5.16
CA LYS A 1139 38.66 -9.16 -4.10
C LYS A 1139 38.60 -10.68 -4.00
N ALA A 1140 38.60 -11.40 -5.12
CA ALA A 1140 38.67 -12.86 -5.16
C ALA A 1140 40.00 -13.39 -4.62
N LYS A 1141 41.16 -12.88 -5.09
CA LYS A 1141 42.48 -13.31 -4.61
C LYS A 1141 42.74 -12.97 -3.14
N ARG A 1142 42.19 -11.86 -2.63
CA ARG A 1142 42.29 -11.49 -1.21
C ARG A 1142 41.39 -12.35 -0.31
N LEU A 1143 40.22 -12.80 -0.81
CA LEU A 1143 39.48 -13.90 -0.17
C LEU A 1143 40.27 -15.21 -0.22
N GLN A 1144 40.96 -15.47 -1.32
CA GLN A 1144 41.68 -16.72 -1.54
C GLN A 1144 42.95 -16.83 -0.67
N SER A 1145 43.72 -15.74 -0.50
CA SER A 1145 44.84 -15.72 0.45
C SER A 1145 44.36 -15.87 1.89
N LEU A 1146 43.30 -15.15 2.29
CA LEU A 1146 42.62 -15.32 3.59
C LEU A 1146 42.05 -16.74 3.84
N SER A 1147 42.09 -17.63 2.85
CA SER A 1147 41.69 -19.04 2.99
C SER A 1147 42.86 -20.04 3.04
N GLN A 1148 44.13 -19.59 2.95
CA GLN A 1148 45.30 -20.48 2.94
C GLN A 1148 45.95 -20.72 4.32
N GLY A 1149 45.62 -19.91 5.33
CA GLY A 1149 46.17 -20.04 6.70
C GLY A 1149 45.46 -21.05 7.63
N LEU A 1150 44.27 -21.56 7.28
CA LEU A 1150 43.47 -22.44 8.13
C LEU A 1150 43.18 -23.79 7.48
N GLY A 1151 44.14 -24.71 7.60
CA GLY A 1151 44.02 -26.09 7.10
C GLY A 1151 43.25 -27.02 8.04
N LEU A 1152 41.92 -27.03 7.96
CA LEU A 1152 41.05 -28.15 8.41
C LEU A 1152 39.75 -28.19 7.56
N ASP A 1153 39.32 -29.38 7.16
CA ASP A 1153 38.26 -29.61 6.16
C ASP A 1153 36.91 -29.97 6.81
N PHE A 1154 35.83 -29.34 6.35
CA PHE A 1154 34.44 -29.75 6.63
C PHE A 1154 33.51 -29.58 5.42
N SER A 1155 33.84 -30.29 4.34
CA SER A 1155 33.07 -30.34 3.10
C SER A 1155 31.74 -31.12 3.21
N THR A 1156 30.71 -30.57 3.86
CA THR A 1156 29.28 -30.85 3.54
C THR A 1156 28.26 -29.93 4.25
N THR A 1157 27.66 -28.98 3.52
CA THR A 1157 26.19 -28.69 3.49
C THR A 1157 25.88 -27.46 2.60
N ASN A 1158 24.60 -27.29 2.24
CA ASN A 1158 23.99 -26.05 1.74
C ASN A 1158 24.49 -25.45 0.41
N ASN A 1159 24.26 -26.17 -0.69
CA ASN A 1159 23.67 -25.53 -1.87
C ASN A 1159 22.16 -25.82 -1.87
N VAL A 1160 21.35 -24.81 -1.56
CA VAL A 1160 19.93 -24.74 -1.91
C VAL A 1160 19.75 -23.39 -2.58
N ASP A 1161 19.45 -23.39 -3.88
CA ASP A 1161 19.38 -22.18 -4.67
C ASP A 1161 18.13 -21.34 -4.31
N ILE A 1162 18.30 -20.02 -4.19
CA ILE A 1162 17.20 -19.05 -4.17
C ILE A 1162 17.15 -18.37 -5.54
N GLU A 1163 16.54 -19.04 -6.51
CA GLU A 1163 16.11 -18.45 -7.80
C GLU A 1163 14.62 -18.80 -8.10
N GLU A 1164 13.72 -18.65 -7.12
CA GLU A 1164 12.28 -18.85 -7.36
C GLU A 1164 11.34 -17.93 -6.55
N MET A 1165 11.62 -16.62 -6.50
CA MET A 1165 10.61 -15.58 -6.19
C MET A 1165 10.78 -14.33 -7.06
N ASN A 1166 10.02 -14.27 -8.17
CA ASN A 1166 9.25 -13.09 -8.63
C ASN A 1166 8.62 -13.37 -10.01
N ASN A 1167 7.34 -13.79 -10.01
CA ASN A 1167 6.44 -13.78 -11.16
C ASN A 1167 4.98 -13.85 -10.66
N TYR A 1168 4.06 -13.16 -11.35
CA TYR A 1168 2.63 -12.96 -11.01
C TYR A 1168 2.41 -12.15 -9.72
N VAL A 1169 1.93 -10.91 -9.76
CA VAL A 1169 0.68 -10.37 -10.39
C VAL A 1169 1.09 -9.40 -11.53
N ASP A 1170 0.34 -9.09 -12.61
CA ASP A 1170 -1.10 -8.85 -12.81
C ASP A 1170 -1.73 -9.63 -13.98
N LEU A 1171 -3.02 -9.98 -13.81
CA LEU A 1171 -4.01 -10.16 -14.88
C LEU A 1171 -5.40 -9.87 -14.31
N ASP A 1172 -6.08 -8.85 -14.83
CA ASP A 1172 -7.53 -8.69 -14.70
C ASP A 1172 -8.08 -7.77 -15.81
N ALA A 1173 -9.41 -7.77 -15.97
CA ALA A 1173 -10.21 -7.03 -16.98
C ALA A 1173 -10.14 -7.50 -18.46
N ALA A 1174 -11.13 -8.34 -18.81
CA ALA A 1174 -11.77 -8.39 -20.13
C ALA A 1174 -13.17 -7.73 -20.03
N ASP A 1175 -13.98 -7.55 -21.08
CA ASP A 1175 -13.83 -7.83 -22.52
C ASP A 1175 -13.75 -6.47 -23.30
N ASP A 1176 -14.13 -6.19 -24.55
CA ASP A 1176 -14.82 -6.88 -25.68
C ASP A 1176 -14.33 -6.17 -27.00
N GLU A 1177 -14.85 -6.26 -28.23
CA GLU A 1177 -16.13 -6.78 -28.77
C GLU A 1177 -15.93 -7.43 -30.17
N ASP A 1178 -16.32 -8.70 -30.29
CA ASP A 1178 -16.82 -9.44 -31.49
C ASP A 1178 -15.99 -9.69 -32.81
N HIS A 1179 -16.39 -10.79 -33.46
CA HIS A 1179 -16.40 -11.18 -34.89
C HIS A 1179 -15.13 -11.33 -35.78
N THR A 1180 -14.86 -12.61 -36.10
CA THR A 1180 -14.64 -13.21 -37.46
C THR A 1180 -13.27 -13.27 -38.19
N VAL A 1181 -12.92 -14.51 -38.63
CA VAL A 1181 -12.47 -14.93 -40.00
C VAL A 1181 -11.11 -14.37 -40.55
N GLU A 1182 -10.15 -15.15 -41.11
CA GLU A 1182 -10.08 -16.58 -41.47
C GLU A 1182 -8.66 -17.23 -41.35
N LYS A 1183 -8.52 -18.46 -41.88
CA LYS A 1183 -7.46 -19.47 -41.69
C LYS A 1183 -6.16 -19.25 -42.51
N ASN A 1184 -5.20 -20.16 -42.31
CA ASN A 1184 -4.17 -20.72 -43.25
C ASN A 1184 -2.72 -20.19 -43.17
N VAL A 1185 -1.64 -21.01 -43.32
CA VAL A 1185 -1.47 -22.48 -43.16
C VAL A 1185 0.03 -22.87 -42.98
N THR A 1186 0.35 -23.69 -41.96
CA THR A 1186 1.49 -24.64 -41.75
C THR A 1186 3.00 -24.33 -42.00
N ASN A 1187 3.84 -25.00 -41.18
CA ASN A 1187 5.15 -25.64 -41.51
C ASN A 1187 6.43 -24.76 -41.63
N ASN A 1188 7.68 -25.25 -41.39
CA ASN A 1188 8.19 -26.63 -41.22
C ASN A 1188 9.57 -26.75 -40.47
N GLU A 1189 9.84 -27.90 -39.81
CA GLU A 1189 11.17 -28.60 -39.69
C GLU A 1189 12.39 -27.95 -38.94
N ARG A 1190 13.52 -28.60 -38.51
CA ARG A 1190 14.01 -30.03 -38.49
C ARG A 1190 15.19 -30.32 -37.48
N LYS A 1191 15.21 -31.56 -36.92
CA LYS A 1191 16.39 -32.45 -36.59
C LYS A 1191 17.37 -32.16 -35.40
N LYS A 1192 18.34 -33.09 -35.16
CA LYS A 1192 19.08 -33.40 -33.89
C LYS A 1192 20.50 -34.02 -34.12
N LYS A 1193 21.29 -34.17 -33.01
CA LYS A 1193 22.48 -35.07 -32.70
C LYS A 1193 23.85 -34.32 -32.60
N LYS A 1194 24.93 -34.79 -31.91
CA LYS A 1194 25.36 -36.18 -31.53
C LYS A 1194 26.54 -36.26 -30.49
N LYS A 1195 26.42 -37.08 -29.39
CA LYS A 1195 27.43 -37.91 -28.62
C LYS A 1195 28.82 -37.34 -28.14
N SER A 1196 29.57 -37.83 -27.12
CA SER A 1196 29.52 -38.94 -26.09
C SER A 1196 30.73 -38.76 -25.07
N HIS A 1197 31.32 -39.66 -24.22
CA HIS A 1197 31.33 -41.14 -24.00
C HIS A 1197 32.08 -41.59 -22.67
N PHE A 1198 31.58 -42.59 -21.91
CA PHE A 1198 32.28 -43.48 -20.90
C PHE A 1198 32.90 -42.87 -19.60
N LYS A 1199 33.21 -43.59 -18.47
CA LYS A 1199 33.17 -45.03 -18.03
C LYS A 1199 32.84 -45.17 -16.49
N LYS A 1200 32.91 -46.38 -15.87
CA LYS A 1200 32.44 -46.77 -14.50
C LYS A 1200 33.53 -47.13 -13.45
N THR A 1201 33.20 -46.93 -12.17
CA THR A 1201 33.50 -47.72 -10.91
C THR A 1201 32.40 -47.42 -9.84
N ILE A 1202 32.08 -48.12 -8.72
CA ILE A 1202 32.56 -49.32 -7.95
C ILE A 1202 33.57 -48.96 -6.81
N GLU A 1203 33.53 -49.44 -5.54
CA GLU A 1203 32.87 -50.60 -4.86
C GLU A 1203 32.30 -50.29 -3.42
N GLU A 1204 32.14 -51.32 -2.56
CA GLU A 1204 31.41 -51.39 -1.25
C GLU A 1204 32.25 -50.88 0.00
N LYS A 1205 31.94 -51.01 1.32
CA LYS A 1205 31.17 -52.02 2.13
C LYS A 1205 31.00 -51.61 3.64
N GLU A 1206 29.94 -52.09 4.33
CA GLU A 1206 29.79 -52.59 5.75
C GLU A 1206 30.46 -51.89 7.01
N THR A 1207 30.08 -52.03 8.32
CA THR A 1207 29.03 -52.76 9.10
C THR A 1207 28.96 -52.30 10.59
N LYS A 1208 27.77 -52.41 11.25
CA LYS A 1208 27.49 -52.78 12.69
C LYS A 1208 28.11 -51.91 13.84
N GLU A 1209 27.83 -52.01 15.16
CA GLU A 1209 26.70 -52.34 16.08
C GLU A 1209 27.11 -51.76 17.49
N GLY A 1210 26.33 -51.67 18.59
CA GLY A 1210 24.95 -52.05 18.95
C GLY A 1210 24.75 -52.03 20.51
N HIS A 1211 23.62 -52.55 21.04
CA HIS A 1211 23.29 -52.77 22.48
C HIS A 1211 23.07 -51.54 23.42
N LYS A 1212 22.44 -51.64 24.62
CA LYS A 1212 21.16 -52.28 25.08
C LYS A 1212 20.87 -51.97 26.57
N ARG A 1213 19.58 -51.91 26.99
CA ARG A 1213 19.06 -52.01 28.39
C ARG A 1213 19.39 -50.79 29.32
N LYS A 1214 18.68 -50.49 30.43
CA LYS A 1214 17.41 -50.96 31.06
C LYS A 1214 16.98 -49.95 32.18
N ASN A 1215 15.68 -49.89 32.53
CA ASN A 1215 15.11 -49.68 33.89
C ASN A 1215 15.43 -48.34 34.64
N ASP A 1216 14.67 -47.82 35.64
CA ASP A 1216 13.36 -48.18 36.24
C ASP A 1216 12.60 -46.92 36.77
N GLU A 1217 11.52 -47.14 37.53
CA GLU A 1217 10.40 -46.27 37.94
C GLU A 1217 10.66 -45.13 38.97
N ASN A 1218 9.59 -44.37 39.27
CA ASN A 1218 9.28 -43.64 40.52
C ASN A 1218 10.02 -42.32 40.85
N ASP A 1219 9.45 -41.34 41.58
CA ASP A 1219 8.04 -40.97 41.85
C ASP A 1219 8.00 -39.46 42.26
N SER A 1220 6.80 -38.91 42.44
CA SER A 1220 6.41 -37.54 42.77
C SER A 1220 6.92 -36.98 44.12
N ARG A 1221 7.27 -35.67 44.16
CA ARG A 1221 6.61 -34.62 44.99
C ARG A 1221 7.35 -33.26 45.09
N SER A 1222 6.62 -32.21 44.69
CA SER A 1222 6.51 -30.87 45.29
C SER A 1222 7.56 -30.28 46.26
N LEU A 1223 7.97 -29.03 45.93
CA LEU A 1223 8.16 -27.87 46.84
C LEU A 1223 9.20 -27.95 47.99
N PHE A 1224 10.19 -27.05 47.97
CA PHE A 1224 10.20 -25.85 48.84
C PHE A 1224 11.18 -24.77 48.34
N LYS A 1225 11.21 -23.58 48.97
CA LYS A 1225 11.91 -22.36 48.51
C LYS A 1225 13.00 -21.90 49.50
N LYS A 1226 14.12 -21.35 48.99
CA LYS A 1226 15.27 -20.72 49.71
C LYS A 1226 16.10 -21.66 50.61
N SER A 1227 17.42 -21.75 50.42
CA SER A 1227 18.36 -20.67 50.83
C SER A 1227 19.80 -20.88 50.34
N LYS A 1228 20.51 -19.77 50.03
CA LYS A 1228 21.99 -19.53 50.04
C LYS A 1228 22.89 -20.62 49.40
N LYS A 1229 23.83 -20.35 48.49
CA LYS A 1229 24.94 -19.37 48.52
C LYS A 1229 25.86 -19.67 47.31
N ILE A 1230 26.59 -18.66 46.83
CA ILE A 1230 27.62 -18.73 45.75
C ILE A 1230 26.98 -19.05 44.38
#